data_AF-Q5P5T4-F1
#
_entry.id   AF-Q5P5T4-F1
#
_cell.length_a   1.000
_cell.length_b   1.000
_cell.length_c   1.000
_cell.angle_alpha   90.00
_cell.angle_beta   90.00
_cell.angle_gamma   90.00
#
_symmetry.space_group_name_H-M   'P 1'
#
loop_
_entity.id
_entity.type
_entity.pdbx_description
1 polymer ?
#
loop_
_entity_poly.entity_id
_entity_poly.type
_entity_poly.pdbx_seq_one_letter_code
_entity_poly.pdbx_strand_id
1 'polypeptide(L)'
;MSEIRPAPAHDHHRHDRPEHAAPSPAPATDPVCGMIVKPDSPHVATHDGQTYRFCSAKCLDKFRAEPTRYLHPAPVEAADATTPPGTEYTCPMHPEIRQIGPGSCPKCGMALEPVLPELEEGENPELADFRRRFWWTLPATVLVTLIAMSGGLFDPLLGAARPWVELLLATPVVLWGGWPFFVRWAQSLANRSPNMWTLIGTGVGAAYAYSVVATVAPGLFPESFRIGGHVAVYFEAAAVIVSLTLLGQVLELRARSETGAAIKALLGLAPKTARRLNADGSEEDIPLTHVHPGDHLRVRPGEKVPVDGVVLEGASAVDESMLTGEPLPVDKRTGDKLIGATQNTSGALVMQAEKIGSQTVLAQIVQMVAQAQRSRAPMQRMADQVAGYFVVAVVAIAALTFFGWGLFGPEPSWAFGLINAVAVLIIACPCALGLATPMSVMVATGNAATQGVLFRDAAAIENLRRVDTLIVDKTGTLTEGKPAFHATVAASGWSGDEVLRIAASLDQGSEHPLAHAIVDEARRQGLALSKPDSFESSSGIGVRGIVEGRKIVLGNTALMDDEGVAWQDLAEQAEALRSEGASVMMLAVDGRAAGLVAVADPVKATTPEALDELRANGITRIVMATGDGLTTARAVGKRLGIDEVHGEVKPKDKNDLVAKLQAEGRIVAMAGDGINDAPALARAHIGIAMGTGTDVAMSSAQLTLVKGDLRGIAAARRVSVATVRNMRQNLAFAFLYNALGVPLAAGLLYPFTGLLLSPLVAALAMSASSVSVVTNALRLRRRAG
;
A
#
# COMPACT_ATOMS: atom_id res chain seq x y z
N MET A 1 -104.42 26.90 58.74
CA MET A 1 -103.70 26.11 59.76
C MET A 1 -102.99 25.01 58.99
N SER A 2 -101.73 25.17 58.60
CA SER A 2 -100.49 25.05 59.42
C SER A 2 -100.08 23.56 59.60
N GLU A 3 -98.82 23.10 59.62
CA GLU A 3 -97.47 23.57 59.17
C GLU A 3 -96.42 22.44 59.47
N ILE A 4 -95.14 22.37 59.04
CA ILE A 4 -94.21 23.27 58.32
C ILE A 4 -93.20 22.48 57.41
N ARG A 5 -91.92 22.91 57.35
CA ARG A 5 -90.72 22.42 56.61
C ARG A 5 -89.71 21.68 57.57
N PRO A 6 -88.50 21.16 57.20
CA PRO A 6 -87.59 21.58 56.12
C PRO A 6 -86.86 20.47 55.27
N ALA A 7 -85.95 20.96 54.42
CA ALA A 7 -85.32 20.38 53.22
C ALA A 7 -84.41 19.13 53.35
N PRO A 8 -84.21 18.36 52.25
CA PRO A 8 -83.26 17.25 52.14
C PRO A 8 -81.97 17.60 51.35
N ALA A 9 -80.95 16.75 51.49
CA ALA A 9 -79.81 16.65 50.57
C ALA A 9 -79.88 15.30 49.81
N HIS A 10 -79.48 15.29 48.54
CA HIS A 10 -79.72 14.16 47.62
C HIS A 10 -78.60 13.12 47.62
N ASP A 11 -79.00 11.85 47.54
CA ASP A 11 -78.14 10.74 47.10
C ASP A 11 -78.96 9.74 46.25
N HIS A 12 -78.25 8.93 45.47
CA HIS A 12 -78.66 7.68 44.80
C HIS A 12 -79.68 7.70 43.65
N HIS A 13 -79.17 7.39 42.45
CA HIS A 13 -79.78 6.41 41.53
C HIS A 13 -78.66 5.62 40.83
N ARG A 14 -78.81 4.38 40.35
CA ARG A 14 -79.53 3.14 40.67
C ARG A 14 -79.10 2.17 39.54
N HIS A 15 -78.94 0.89 39.85
CA HIS A 15 -78.67 -0.25 38.96
C HIS A 15 -79.22 -0.13 37.50
N ASP A 16 -78.52 -0.64 36.47
CA ASP A 16 -78.43 -2.09 36.23
C ASP A 16 -77.16 -2.62 35.55
N ARG A 17 -76.93 -3.94 35.72
CA ARG A 17 -75.85 -4.73 35.12
C ARG A 17 -76.24 -5.25 33.74
N PRO A 18 -75.26 -5.33 32.81
CA PRO A 18 -75.11 -6.51 31.97
C PRO A 18 -73.75 -7.21 32.17
N GLU A 19 -73.69 -8.40 31.61
CA GLU A 19 -72.76 -9.51 31.85
C GLU A 19 -71.25 -9.23 31.75
N HIS A 20 -70.48 -10.07 32.44
CA HIS A 20 -69.01 -10.04 32.43
C HIS A 20 -68.43 -10.35 31.04
N ALA A 21 -68.00 -9.32 30.32
CA ALA A 21 -67.08 -9.49 29.21
C ALA A 21 -65.73 -10.06 29.71
N ALA A 22 -65.21 -11.05 28.99
CA ALA A 22 -63.90 -11.64 29.26
C ALA A 22 -62.77 -10.59 29.17
N PRO A 23 -61.66 -10.75 29.92
CA PRO A 23 -60.53 -9.83 29.84
C PRO A 23 -59.99 -9.77 28.41
N SER A 24 -59.94 -8.57 27.84
CA SER A 24 -59.36 -8.37 26.51
C SER A 24 -57.88 -8.77 26.53
N PRO A 25 -57.40 -9.58 25.58
CA PRO A 25 -56.00 -9.98 25.54
C PRO A 25 -55.12 -8.76 25.29
N ALA A 26 -53.93 -8.77 25.92
CA ALA A 26 -52.98 -7.67 25.83
C ALA A 26 -52.59 -7.36 24.37
N PRO A 27 -52.27 -6.09 24.05
CA PRO A 27 -51.79 -5.72 22.72
C PRO A 27 -50.54 -6.51 22.34
N ALA A 28 -50.59 -7.18 21.19
CA ALA A 28 -49.46 -7.97 20.67
C ALA A 28 -48.59 -7.11 19.74
N THR A 29 -47.28 -7.31 19.77
CA THR A 29 -46.35 -6.61 18.88
C THR A 29 -46.11 -7.43 17.60
N ASP A 30 -46.15 -6.78 16.44
CA ASP A 30 -45.80 -7.39 15.15
C ASP A 30 -44.28 -7.71 15.13
N PRO A 31 -43.86 -8.98 15.00
CA PRO A 31 -42.44 -9.36 15.07
C PRO A 31 -41.63 -8.93 13.83
N VAL A 32 -42.27 -8.49 12.74
CA VAL A 32 -41.60 -8.04 11.50
C VAL A 32 -41.33 -6.54 11.51
N CYS A 33 -42.14 -5.74 12.20
CA CYS A 33 -42.04 -4.28 12.16
C CYS A 33 -42.12 -3.56 13.52
N GLY A 34 -42.35 -4.27 14.62
CA GLY A 34 -42.40 -3.69 15.98
C GLY A 34 -43.64 -2.85 16.29
N MET A 35 -44.61 -2.75 15.37
CA MET A 35 -45.86 -2.02 15.63
C MET A 35 -46.79 -2.78 16.55
N ILE A 36 -47.50 -2.04 17.41
CA ILE A 36 -48.56 -2.59 18.26
C ILE A 36 -49.77 -2.97 17.40
N VAL A 37 -50.14 -4.24 17.43
CA VAL A 37 -51.25 -4.82 16.68
C VAL A 37 -52.47 -4.93 17.59
N LYS A 38 -53.62 -4.48 17.09
CA LYS A 38 -54.89 -4.64 17.80
C LYS A 38 -55.30 -6.12 17.89
N PRO A 39 -55.97 -6.57 18.96
CA PRO A 39 -56.40 -7.96 19.13
C PRO A 39 -57.27 -8.54 18.01
N ASP A 40 -57.95 -7.68 17.25
CA ASP A 40 -58.88 -7.99 16.16
C ASP A 40 -58.23 -8.02 14.76
N SER A 41 -56.91 -7.87 14.65
CA SER A 41 -56.23 -7.89 13.35
C SER A 41 -56.52 -9.19 12.56
N PRO A 42 -56.94 -9.09 11.28
CA PRO A 42 -57.19 -10.25 10.43
C PRO A 42 -55.90 -10.92 9.91
N HIS A 43 -54.74 -10.33 10.17
CA HIS A 43 -53.44 -10.84 9.72
C HIS A 43 -52.79 -11.67 10.82
N VAL A 44 -52.87 -13.00 10.71
CA VAL A 44 -52.47 -13.95 11.76
C VAL A 44 -51.71 -15.15 11.15
N ALA A 45 -50.69 -15.63 11.85
CA ALA A 45 -50.01 -16.89 11.56
C ALA A 45 -49.67 -17.64 12.85
N THR A 46 -49.66 -18.97 12.81
CA THR A 46 -49.21 -19.81 13.91
C THR A 46 -47.88 -20.46 13.52
N HIS A 47 -46.89 -20.36 14.41
CA HIS A 47 -45.56 -20.96 14.26
C HIS A 47 -45.11 -21.49 15.62
N ASP A 48 -44.55 -22.70 15.68
CA ASP A 48 -44.15 -23.41 16.90
C ASP A 48 -45.18 -23.35 18.05
N GLY A 49 -46.45 -23.54 17.70
CA GLY A 49 -47.58 -23.53 18.64
C GLY A 49 -48.00 -22.14 19.15
N GLN A 50 -47.26 -21.08 18.81
CA GLN A 50 -47.60 -19.70 19.17
C GLN A 50 -48.28 -18.97 18.01
N THR A 51 -49.28 -18.14 18.33
CA THR A 51 -50.07 -17.39 17.35
C THR A 51 -49.64 -15.93 17.31
N TYR A 52 -48.99 -15.53 16.21
CA TYR A 52 -48.49 -14.19 15.96
C TYR A 52 -49.50 -13.37 15.15
N ARG A 53 -49.63 -12.09 15.48
CA ARG A 53 -50.52 -11.12 14.81
C ARG A 53 -49.69 -10.03 14.15
N PHE A 54 -50.16 -9.55 13.01
CA PHE A 54 -49.42 -8.61 12.15
C PHE A 54 -50.23 -7.34 11.88
N CYS A 55 -49.55 -6.23 11.65
CA CYS A 55 -50.15 -4.93 11.36
C CYS A 55 -50.69 -4.84 9.91
N SER A 56 -50.21 -5.71 9.01
CA SER A 56 -50.52 -5.69 7.59
C SER A 56 -50.26 -7.04 6.93
N ALA A 57 -50.91 -7.31 5.79
CA ALA A 57 -50.62 -8.47 4.95
C ALA A 57 -49.12 -8.58 4.58
N LYS A 58 -48.45 -7.47 4.27
CA LYS A 58 -47.00 -7.48 3.95
C LYS A 58 -46.12 -7.98 5.09
N CYS A 59 -46.51 -7.76 6.35
CA CYS A 59 -45.77 -8.27 7.50
C CYS A 59 -46.05 -9.77 7.72
N LEU A 60 -47.31 -10.19 7.56
CA LEU A 60 -47.70 -11.60 7.55
C LEU A 60 -46.95 -12.41 6.47
N ASP A 61 -46.86 -11.88 5.23
CA ASP A 61 -46.20 -12.56 4.11
C ASP A 61 -44.69 -12.68 4.34
N LYS A 62 -44.04 -11.61 4.84
CA LYS A 62 -42.62 -11.64 5.24
C LYS A 62 -42.35 -12.65 6.33
N PHE A 63 -43.20 -12.71 7.36
CA PHE A 63 -43.06 -13.67 8.45
C PHE A 63 -43.23 -15.11 7.96
N ARG A 64 -44.19 -15.38 7.07
CA ARG A 64 -44.39 -16.70 6.48
C ARG A 64 -43.22 -17.15 5.60
N ALA A 65 -42.51 -16.22 4.97
CA ALA A 65 -41.35 -16.53 4.13
C ALA A 65 -40.10 -16.91 4.96
N GLU A 66 -39.80 -16.17 6.04
CA GLU A 66 -38.60 -16.40 6.88
C GLU A 66 -38.93 -16.28 8.39
N PRO A 67 -39.72 -17.18 9.01
CA PRO A 67 -40.19 -17.00 10.39
C PRO A 67 -39.06 -16.89 11.42
N THR A 68 -38.05 -17.76 11.29
CA THR A 68 -36.90 -17.86 12.20
C THR A 68 -36.09 -16.57 12.25
N ARG A 69 -36.01 -15.80 11.16
CA ARG A 69 -35.29 -14.52 11.10
C ARG A 69 -35.89 -13.45 12.00
N TYR A 70 -37.22 -13.44 12.15
CA TYR A 70 -37.93 -12.43 12.94
C TYR A 70 -38.12 -12.85 14.40
N LEU A 71 -38.11 -14.15 14.69
CA LEU A 71 -38.17 -14.69 16.05
C LEU A 71 -36.79 -14.81 16.71
N HIS A 72 -35.76 -15.07 15.91
CA HIS A 72 -34.35 -15.07 16.31
C HIS A 72 -33.58 -14.10 15.40
N PRO A 73 -33.70 -12.77 15.62
CA PRO A 73 -32.80 -11.82 15.01
C PRO A 73 -31.39 -12.11 15.53
N ALA A 74 -30.58 -12.80 14.72
CA ALA A 74 -29.13 -12.69 14.84
C ALA A 74 -28.78 -11.19 14.85
N PRO A 75 -27.85 -10.73 15.71
CA PRO A 75 -27.64 -9.30 15.92
C PRO A 75 -27.29 -8.63 14.60
N VAL A 76 -28.27 -7.92 14.03
CA VAL A 76 -28.06 -7.02 12.91
C VAL A 76 -27.38 -5.81 13.52
N GLU A 77 -26.05 -5.81 13.50
CA GLU A 77 -25.28 -4.60 13.75
C GLU A 77 -25.82 -3.50 12.84
N ALA A 78 -26.19 -2.37 13.45
CA ALA A 78 -26.59 -1.21 12.69
C ALA A 78 -25.42 -0.79 11.80
N ALA A 79 -25.73 -0.31 10.59
CA ALA A 79 -24.73 0.03 9.57
C ALA A 79 -24.00 1.36 9.88
N ASP A 80 -23.34 1.42 11.03
CA ASP A 80 -22.35 2.43 11.44
C ASP A 80 -21.14 1.69 12.03
N ALA A 81 -19.96 1.94 11.46
CA ALA A 81 -18.67 1.31 11.78
C ALA A 81 -18.50 -0.18 11.41
N THR A 82 -18.39 -0.45 10.10
CA THR A 82 -17.57 -1.57 9.60
C THR A 82 -16.10 -1.29 9.92
N THR A 83 -15.67 -1.60 11.15
CA THR A 83 -14.25 -1.66 11.49
C THR A 83 -14.07 -2.46 12.78
N PRO A 84 -13.17 -3.46 12.82
CA PRO A 84 -12.90 -4.20 14.05
C PRO A 84 -12.51 -3.28 15.21
N PRO A 85 -13.02 -3.49 16.44
CA PRO A 85 -12.62 -2.70 17.59
C PRO A 85 -11.11 -2.87 17.82
N GLY A 86 -10.39 -1.75 17.82
CA GLY A 86 -8.92 -1.73 17.89
C GLY A 86 -8.19 -1.41 16.58
N THR A 87 -8.89 -1.20 15.46
CA THR A 87 -8.25 -0.80 14.20
C THR A 87 -7.44 0.49 14.37
N GLU A 88 -6.16 0.42 14.03
CA GLU A 88 -5.24 1.55 14.00
C GLU A 88 -5.50 2.40 12.75
N TYR A 89 -5.57 3.72 12.92
CA TYR A 89 -5.73 4.71 11.85
C TYR A 89 -4.48 5.61 11.80
N THR A 90 -4.11 6.05 10.61
CA THR A 90 -2.92 6.88 10.38
C THR A 90 -3.16 7.95 9.31
N CYS A 91 -2.35 9.01 9.31
CA CYS A 91 -2.49 10.06 8.30
C CYS A 91 -1.70 9.70 7.03
N PRO A 92 -2.31 9.75 5.83
CA PRO A 92 -1.59 9.45 4.58
C PRO A 92 -0.39 10.38 4.30
N MET A 93 -0.40 11.60 4.87
CA MET A 93 0.74 12.53 4.81
C MET A 93 1.67 12.46 6.02
N HIS A 94 1.20 11.91 7.15
CA HIS A 94 1.92 11.86 8.42
C HIS A 94 1.81 10.48 9.08
N PRO A 95 2.57 9.47 8.57
CA PRO A 95 2.52 8.09 9.07
C PRO A 95 2.96 7.92 10.52
N GLU A 96 3.69 8.92 11.05
CA GLU A 96 4.05 9.02 12.45
C GLU A 96 2.86 9.35 13.36
N ILE A 97 1.75 9.82 12.79
CA ILE A 97 0.49 10.02 13.51
C ILE A 97 -0.30 8.72 13.41
N ARG A 98 -0.51 8.08 14.56
CA ARG A 98 -1.34 6.89 14.70
C ARG A 98 -2.24 7.01 15.92
N GLN A 99 -3.45 6.47 15.82
CA GLN A 99 -4.40 6.36 16.93
C GLN A 99 -5.35 5.19 16.66
N ILE A 100 -6.12 4.78 17.67
CA ILE A 100 -7.21 3.81 17.49
C ILE A 100 -8.47 4.59 17.08
N GLY A 101 -9.12 4.15 16.00
CA GLY A 101 -10.34 4.79 15.47
C GLY A 101 -10.11 6.08 14.65
N PRO A 102 -11.16 6.55 13.95
CA PRO A 102 -11.08 7.68 13.02
C PRO A 102 -10.77 9.01 13.72
N GLY A 103 -10.19 9.96 12.98
CA GLY A 103 -9.80 11.27 13.53
C GLY A 103 -9.22 12.21 12.48
N SER A 104 -8.52 13.25 12.94
CA SER A 104 -7.82 14.22 12.08
C SER A 104 -6.36 14.40 12.50
N CYS A 105 -5.48 14.59 11.53
CA CYS A 105 -4.05 14.73 11.74
C CYS A 105 -3.71 16.09 12.40
N PRO A 106 -2.99 16.13 13.55
CA PRO A 106 -2.65 17.40 14.20
C PRO A 106 -1.65 18.26 13.40
N LYS A 107 -0.95 17.69 12.42
CA LYS A 107 0.05 18.40 11.60
C LYS A 107 -0.54 19.02 10.33
N CYS A 108 -1.42 18.33 9.61
CA CYS A 108 -2.01 18.82 8.35
C CYS A 108 -3.55 18.84 8.29
N GLY A 109 -4.25 18.46 9.35
CA GLY A 109 -5.72 18.47 9.43
C GLY A 109 -6.45 17.39 8.61
N MET A 110 -5.77 16.65 7.73
CA MET A 110 -6.37 15.56 6.94
C MET A 110 -7.01 14.50 7.82
N ALA A 111 -8.07 13.85 7.33
CA ALA A 111 -8.63 12.68 8.01
C ALA A 111 -7.57 11.57 8.13
N LEU A 112 -7.72 10.73 9.15
CA LEU A 112 -6.94 9.52 9.29
C LEU A 112 -7.63 8.37 8.56
N GLU A 113 -6.85 7.52 7.93
CA GLU A 113 -7.29 6.36 7.15
C GLU A 113 -6.84 5.07 7.88
N PRO A 114 -7.59 3.96 7.78
CA PRO A 114 -7.24 2.71 8.47
C PRO A 114 -5.90 2.15 7.98
N VAL A 115 -5.15 1.52 8.89
CA VAL A 115 -3.79 1.03 8.64
C VAL A 115 -3.73 -0.16 7.68
N LEU A 116 -4.84 -0.86 7.46
CA LEU A 116 -5.03 -1.82 6.37
C LEU A 116 -6.25 -1.37 5.57
N PRO A 117 -6.17 -1.30 4.23
CA PRO A 117 -7.35 -1.03 3.42
C PRO A 117 -8.28 -2.25 3.45
N GLU A 118 -9.47 -2.06 4.01
CA GLU A 118 -10.51 -3.09 4.01
C GLU A 118 -11.10 -3.29 2.61
N LEU A 119 -11.65 -4.49 2.38
CA LEU A 119 -12.21 -4.92 1.09
C LEU A 119 -13.62 -4.39 0.84
N GLU A 120 -14.35 -3.95 1.87
CA GLU A 120 -15.77 -3.64 1.78
C GLU A 120 -16.08 -2.25 1.18
N GLU A 121 -17.27 -2.14 0.61
CA GLU A 121 -17.61 -1.13 -0.39
C GLU A 121 -18.08 0.19 0.23
N GLY A 122 -17.13 1.13 0.37
CA GLY A 122 -17.43 2.53 0.66
C GLY A 122 -16.71 3.48 -0.30
N GLU A 123 -17.41 4.48 -0.83
CA GLU A 123 -16.75 5.72 -1.27
C GLU A 123 -16.18 6.41 -0.02
N ASN A 124 -14.97 6.97 -0.10
CA ASN A 124 -14.33 7.63 1.04
C ASN A 124 -15.32 8.67 1.64
N PRO A 125 -15.69 8.58 2.94
CA PRO A 125 -16.72 9.43 3.52
C PRO A 125 -16.35 10.92 3.50
N GLU A 126 -15.06 11.27 3.53
CA GLU A 126 -14.58 12.65 3.35
C GLU A 126 -14.79 13.14 1.91
N LEU A 127 -14.54 12.28 0.90
CA LEU A 127 -14.83 12.59 -0.50
C LEU A 127 -16.34 12.82 -0.72
N ALA A 128 -17.18 11.99 -0.11
CA ALA A 128 -18.64 12.15 -0.16
C ALA A 128 -19.10 13.47 0.50
N ASP A 129 -18.54 13.83 1.67
CA ASP A 129 -18.86 15.10 2.35
C ASP A 129 -18.40 16.32 1.55
N PHE A 130 -17.14 16.36 1.09
CA PHE A 130 -16.64 17.49 0.30
C PHE A 130 -17.34 17.61 -1.06
N ARG A 131 -17.66 16.49 -1.72
CA ARG A 131 -18.47 16.51 -2.95
C ARG A 131 -19.86 17.07 -2.70
N ARG A 132 -20.51 16.68 -1.59
CA ARG A 132 -21.81 17.24 -1.17
C ARG A 132 -21.71 18.74 -0.90
N ARG A 133 -20.74 19.18 -0.07
CA ARG A 133 -20.52 20.60 0.23
C ARG A 133 -20.29 21.42 -1.05
N PHE A 134 -19.43 20.93 -1.94
CA PHE A 134 -19.15 21.58 -3.22
C PHE A 134 -20.42 21.78 -4.05
N TRP A 135 -21.15 20.70 -4.38
CA TRP A 135 -22.33 20.80 -5.25
C TRP A 135 -23.48 21.61 -4.65
N TRP A 136 -23.64 21.59 -3.32
CA TRP A 136 -24.69 22.37 -2.65
C TRP A 136 -24.33 23.86 -2.51
N THR A 137 -23.05 24.22 -2.41
CA THR A 137 -22.59 25.62 -2.31
C THR A 137 -22.26 26.27 -3.65
N LEU A 138 -22.05 25.47 -4.70
CA LEU A 138 -21.72 25.95 -6.04
C LEU A 138 -22.77 26.93 -6.61
N PRO A 139 -24.10 26.70 -6.55
CA PRO A 139 -25.09 27.64 -7.09
C PRO A 139 -25.04 29.01 -6.40
N ALA A 140 -24.90 29.03 -5.08
CA ALA A 140 -24.78 30.26 -4.31
C ALA A 140 -23.48 31.01 -4.64
N THR A 141 -22.36 30.28 -4.77
CA THR A 141 -21.07 30.85 -5.18
C THR A 141 -21.12 31.47 -6.58
N VAL A 142 -21.71 30.75 -7.55
CA VAL A 142 -21.90 31.25 -8.92
C VAL A 142 -22.76 32.51 -8.91
N LEU A 143 -23.86 32.53 -8.14
CA LEU A 143 -24.75 33.70 -8.07
C LEU A 143 -24.06 34.92 -7.44
N VAL A 144 -23.34 34.77 -6.33
CA VAL A 144 -22.54 35.86 -5.73
C VAL A 144 -21.50 36.38 -6.72
N THR A 145 -20.78 35.47 -7.40
CA THR A 145 -19.76 35.85 -8.38
C THR A 145 -20.36 36.61 -9.56
N LEU A 146 -21.52 36.17 -10.07
CA LEU A 146 -22.23 36.86 -11.14
C LEU A 146 -22.71 38.25 -10.72
N ILE A 147 -23.24 38.40 -9.51
CA ILE A 147 -23.66 39.72 -8.98
C ILE A 147 -22.43 40.64 -8.86
N ALA A 148 -21.37 40.17 -8.20
CA ALA A 148 -20.16 40.95 -7.95
C ALA A 148 -19.45 41.39 -9.25
N MET A 149 -19.32 40.47 -10.23
CA MET A 149 -18.63 40.72 -11.50
C MET A 149 -19.51 41.32 -12.60
N SER A 150 -20.79 41.58 -12.35
CA SER A 150 -21.75 42.06 -13.35
C SER A 150 -21.46 43.46 -13.94
N GLY A 151 -20.47 44.19 -13.43
CA GLY A 151 -20.21 45.58 -13.82
C GLY A 151 -21.37 46.53 -13.49
N GLY A 152 -22.24 46.15 -12.54
CA GLY A 152 -23.42 46.91 -12.13
C GLY A 152 -24.71 46.57 -12.88
N LEU A 153 -24.73 45.51 -13.70
CA LEU A 153 -25.95 45.07 -14.42
C LEU A 153 -27.14 44.77 -13.47
N PHE A 154 -26.85 44.34 -12.24
CA PHE A 154 -27.87 44.09 -11.20
C PHE A 154 -28.13 45.28 -10.26
N ASP A 155 -27.36 46.38 -10.36
CA ASP A 155 -27.53 47.53 -9.47
C ASP A 155 -28.91 48.21 -9.58
N PRO A 156 -29.57 48.29 -10.76
CA PRO A 156 -30.96 48.77 -10.85
C PRO A 156 -31.99 47.89 -10.14
N LEU A 157 -31.68 46.61 -9.91
CA LEU A 157 -32.57 45.64 -9.26
C LEU A 157 -32.29 45.50 -7.77
N LEU A 158 -31.02 45.56 -7.37
CA LEU A 158 -30.58 45.29 -6.00
C LEU A 158 -30.24 46.56 -5.20
N GLY A 159 -29.72 47.62 -5.85
CA GLY A 159 -29.34 48.87 -5.20
C GLY A 159 -28.60 48.69 -3.87
N ALA A 160 -29.08 49.37 -2.83
CA ALA A 160 -28.53 49.30 -1.47
C ALA A 160 -28.68 47.91 -0.79
N ALA A 161 -29.51 47.01 -1.31
CA ALA A 161 -29.66 45.64 -0.81
C ALA A 161 -28.60 44.68 -1.38
N ARG A 162 -27.80 45.08 -2.37
CA ARG A 162 -26.77 44.23 -3.00
C ARG A 162 -25.80 43.60 -1.98
N PRO A 163 -25.17 44.34 -1.04
CA PRO A 163 -24.26 43.74 -0.06
C PRO A 163 -24.95 42.75 0.90
N TRP A 164 -26.25 42.92 1.15
CA TRP A 164 -27.06 42.02 1.97
C TRP A 164 -27.40 40.72 1.23
N VAL A 165 -27.66 40.78 -0.07
CA VAL A 165 -27.86 39.59 -0.92
C VAL A 165 -26.56 38.81 -1.08
N GLU A 166 -25.45 39.50 -1.32
CA GLU A 166 -24.12 38.88 -1.38
C GLU A 166 -23.75 38.22 -0.04
N LEU A 167 -24.01 38.88 1.10
CA LEU A 167 -23.87 38.30 2.44
C LEU A 167 -24.73 37.03 2.62
N LEU A 168 -26.03 37.10 2.32
CA LEU A 168 -26.98 35.99 2.49
C LEU A 168 -26.54 34.74 1.71
N LEU A 169 -26.06 34.93 0.48
CA LEU A 169 -25.61 33.85 -0.39
C LEU A 169 -24.21 33.33 -0.02
N ALA A 170 -23.28 34.19 0.40
CA ALA A 170 -21.93 33.78 0.78
C ALA A 170 -21.88 33.13 2.17
N THR A 171 -22.78 33.49 3.09
CA THR A 171 -22.87 32.91 4.45
C THR A 171 -22.87 31.37 4.46
N PRO A 172 -23.77 30.65 3.74
CA PRO A 172 -23.74 29.19 3.72
C PRO A 172 -22.51 28.61 3.02
N VAL A 173 -21.94 29.30 2.01
CA VAL A 173 -20.70 28.87 1.36
C VAL A 173 -19.55 28.89 2.36
N VAL A 174 -19.34 30.03 3.03
CA VAL A 174 -18.20 30.23 3.94
C VAL A 174 -18.39 29.47 5.25
N LEU A 175 -19.54 29.60 5.92
CA LEU A 175 -19.73 29.04 7.26
C LEU A 175 -20.06 27.54 7.25
N TRP A 176 -20.80 27.01 6.26
CA TRP A 176 -21.10 25.58 6.18
C TRP A 176 -20.18 24.85 5.20
N GLY A 177 -19.99 25.36 3.99
CA GLY A 177 -19.05 24.79 3.03
C GLY A 177 -17.60 24.84 3.53
N GLY A 178 -17.18 25.98 4.07
CA GLY A 178 -15.84 26.22 4.61
C GLY A 178 -15.61 25.77 6.06
N TRP A 179 -16.62 25.26 6.77
CA TRP A 179 -16.46 24.82 8.18
C TRP A 179 -15.25 23.90 8.42
N PRO A 180 -15.00 22.85 7.60
CA PRO A 180 -13.84 21.99 7.80
C PRO A 180 -12.50 22.73 7.72
N PHE A 181 -12.44 23.80 6.93
CA PHE A 181 -11.23 24.62 6.77
C PHE A 181 -10.98 25.48 8.00
N PHE A 182 -12.02 26.04 8.62
CA PHE A 182 -11.91 26.77 9.89
C PHE A 182 -11.52 25.87 11.06
N VAL A 183 -12.03 24.63 11.12
CA VAL A 183 -11.60 23.63 12.12
C VAL A 183 -10.11 23.32 11.96
N ARG A 184 -9.66 23.05 10.72
CA ARG A 184 -8.23 22.77 10.41
C ARG A 184 -7.32 23.98 10.65
N TRP A 185 -7.81 25.20 10.38
CA TRP A 185 -7.14 26.46 10.70
C TRP A 185 -6.92 26.61 12.22
N ALA A 186 -7.98 26.44 13.02
CA ALA A 186 -7.89 26.53 14.48
C ALA A 186 -6.94 25.47 15.06
N GLN A 187 -6.99 24.22 14.57
CA GLN A 187 -6.05 23.16 14.92
C GLN A 187 -4.60 23.52 14.58
N SER A 188 -4.35 24.08 13.40
CA SER A 188 -3.01 24.50 12.96
C SER A 188 -2.41 25.59 13.85
N LEU A 189 -3.22 26.56 14.26
CA LEU A 189 -2.80 27.60 15.21
C LEU A 189 -2.50 26.99 16.60
N ALA A 190 -3.41 26.16 17.12
CA ALA A 190 -3.26 25.52 18.44
C ALA A 190 -2.01 24.62 18.50
N ASN A 191 -1.76 23.84 17.45
CA ASN A 191 -0.63 22.92 17.36
C ASN A 191 0.69 23.60 16.92
N ARG A 192 0.68 24.92 16.68
CA ARG A 192 1.81 25.72 16.17
C ARG A 192 2.43 25.14 14.89
N SER A 193 1.59 24.57 14.03
CA SER A 193 1.96 23.88 12.79
C SER A 193 1.40 24.64 11.57
N PRO A 194 1.96 25.81 11.22
CA PRO A 194 1.46 26.63 10.12
C PRO A 194 1.53 25.87 8.79
N ASN A 195 0.40 25.81 8.10
CA ASN A 195 0.19 25.01 6.90
C ASN A 195 -0.81 25.70 5.94
N MET A 196 -1.23 24.99 4.90
CA MET A 196 -2.22 25.47 3.92
C MET A 196 -3.50 26.04 4.56
N TRP A 197 -4.02 25.38 5.60
CA TRP A 197 -5.26 25.80 6.26
C TRP A 197 -5.07 27.09 7.06
N THR A 198 -3.84 27.37 7.54
CA THR A 198 -3.49 28.68 8.12
C THR A 198 -3.71 29.80 7.11
N LEU A 199 -3.21 29.63 5.88
CA LEU A 199 -3.35 30.64 4.80
C LEU A 199 -4.81 30.80 4.38
N ILE A 200 -5.49 29.70 4.05
CA ILE A 200 -6.87 29.71 3.55
C ILE A 200 -7.84 30.22 4.63
N GLY A 201 -7.75 29.70 5.87
CA GLY A 201 -8.63 30.11 6.96
C GLY A 201 -8.44 31.58 7.36
N THR A 202 -7.19 32.08 7.34
CA THR A 202 -6.92 33.50 7.62
C THR A 202 -7.41 34.39 6.47
N GLY A 203 -7.16 34.02 5.21
CA GLY A 203 -7.60 34.79 4.04
C GLY A 203 -9.12 34.85 3.89
N VAL A 204 -9.80 33.70 3.93
CA VAL A 204 -11.27 33.62 3.87
C VAL A 204 -11.90 34.27 5.10
N GLY A 205 -11.35 34.00 6.29
CA GLY A 205 -11.84 34.60 7.54
C GLY A 205 -11.74 36.12 7.54
N ALA A 206 -10.60 36.68 7.11
CA ALA A 206 -10.41 38.13 7.01
C ALA A 206 -11.32 38.76 5.95
N ALA A 207 -11.38 38.20 4.74
CA ALA A 207 -12.24 38.71 3.65
C ALA A 207 -13.73 38.68 4.04
N TYR A 208 -14.19 37.58 4.64
CA TYR A 208 -15.57 37.44 5.09
C TYR A 208 -15.90 38.36 6.26
N ALA A 209 -15.06 38.40 7.31
CA ALA A 209 -15.29 39.26 8.47
C ALA A 209 -15.27 40.75 8.09
N TYR A 210 -14.32 41.18 7.26
CA TYR A 210 -14.30 42.53 6.70
C TYR A 210 -15.61 42.86 5.97
N SER A 211 -16.08 41.95 5.11
CA SER A 211 -17.30 42.15 4.31
C SER A 211 -18.56 42.20 5.18
N VAL A 212 -18.63 41.39 6.25
CA VAL A 212 -19.71 41.47 7.25
C VAL A 212 -19.73 42.84 7.94
N VAL A 213 -18.58 43.33 8.41
CA VAL A 213 -18.51 44.65 9.07
C VAL A 213 -18.82 45.78 8.08
N ALA A 214 -18.37 45.68 6.83
CA ALA A 214 -18.66 46.62 5.76
C ALA A 214 -20.17 46.70 5.42
N THR A 215 -20.89 45.57 5.46
CA THR A 215 -22.34 45.52 5.22
C THR A 215 -23.16 45.99 6.43
N VAL A 216 -22.83 45.52 7.64
CA VAL A 216 -23.65 45.74 8.84
C VAL A 216 -23.33 47.08 9.52
N ALA A 217 -22.07 47.53 9.47
CA ALA A 217 -21.59 48.73 10.16
C ALA A 217 -20.64 49.57 9.28
N PRO A 218 -21.07 50.03 8.08
CA PRO A 218 -20.24 50.89 7.20
C PRO A 218 -19.80 52.18 7.90
N GLY A 219 -20.52 52.62 8.93
CA GLY A 219 -20.18 53.75 9.79
C GLY A 219 -18.82 53.64 10.51
N LEU A 220 -18.27 52.44 10.66
CA LEU A 220 -16.96 52.20 11.29
C LEU A 220 -15.77 52.46 10.34
N PHE A 221 -15.99 52.46 9.03
CA PHE A 221 -14.93 52.71 8.05
C PHE A 221 -14.74 54.21 7.79
N PRO A 222 -13.51 54.70 7.59
CA PRO A 222 -13.25 56.09 7.17
C PRO A 222 -14.00 56.46 5.88
N GLU A 223 -14.26 57.75 5.66
CA GLU A 223 -14.99 58.19 4.45
C GLU A 223 -14.27 57.82 3.15
N SER A 224 -12.93 57.73 3.16
CA SER A 224 -12.13 57.28 2.02
C SER A 224 -12.41 55.84 1.57
N PHE A 225 -13.07 55.02 2.39
CA PHE A 225 -13.51 53.66 2.03
C PHE A 225 -14.94 53.60 1.48
N ARG A 226 -15.69 54.72 1.49
CA ARG A 226 -17.12 54.75 1.16
C ARG A 226 -17.34 55.33 -0.23
N ILE A 227 -17.82 54.51 -1.16
CA ILE A 227 -18.22 54.93 -2.50
C ILE A 227 -19.75 54.88 -2.56
N GLY A 228 -20.41 56.03 -2.74
CA GLY A 228 -21.88 56.10 -2.77
C GLY A 228 -22.57 55.71 -1.46
N GLY A 229 -21.88 55.86 -0.31
CA GLY A 229 -22.41 55.49 1.01
C GLY A 229 -22.21 54.02 1.41
N HIS A 230 -21.71 53.17 0.49
CA HIS A 230 -21.39 51.77 0.75
C HIS A 230 -19.87 51.56 0.75
N VAL A 231 -19.41 50.58 1.55
CA VAL A 231 -18.03 50.10 1.54
C VAL A 231 -17.97 48.90 0.60
N ALA A 232 -16.91 48.79 -0.21
CA ALA A 232 -16.71 47.63 -1.08
C ALA A 232 -16.65 46.34 -0.25
N VAL A 233 -17.33 45.28 -0.71
CA VAL A 233 -17.37 43.96 -0.07
C VAL A 233 -16.66 42.92 -0.94
N TYR A 234 -16.23 41.83 -0.31
CA TYR A 234 -15.43 40.75 -0.91
C TYR A 234 -16.03 39.36 -0.61
N PHE A 235 -17.36 39.28 -0.59
CA PHE A 235 -18.10 38.04 -0.36
C PHE A 235 -17.88 37.03 -1.50
N GLU A 236 -17.72 37.52 -2.73
CA GLU A 236 -17.37 36.73 -3.91
C GLU A 236 -15.99 36.10 -3.76
N ALA A 237 -14.98 36.85 -3.30
CA ALA A 237 -13.66 36.31 -3.06
C ALA A 237 -13.70 35.19 -2.02
N ALA A 238 -14.33 35.43 -0.86
CA ALA A 238 -14.46 34.43 0.20
C ALA A 238 -15.20 33.16 -0.28
N ALA A 239 -16.32 33.31 -0.99
CA ALA A 239 -17.11 32.19 -1.51
C ALA A 239 -16.36 31.39 -2.60
N VAL A 240 -15.72 32.08 -3.57
CA VAL A 240 -14.95 31.46 -4.65
C VAL A 240 -13.75 30.69 -4.11
N ILE A 241 -13.01 31.25 -3.15
CA ILE A 241 -11.86 30.56 -2.52
C ILE A 241 -12.32 29.27 -1.86
N VAL A 242 -13.42 29.29 -1.10
CA VAL A 242 -13.96 28.08 -0.45
C VAL A 242 -14.38 27.04 -1.49
N SER A 243 -15.11 27.43 -2.53
CA SER A 243 -15.57 26.51 -3.58
C SER A 243 -14.44 25.92 -4.42
N LEU A 244 -13.42 26.71 -4.78
CA LEU A 244 -12.24 26.21 -5.50
C LEU A 244 -11.34 25.34 -4.60
N THR A 245 -11.28 25.63 -3.30
CA THR A 245 -10.60 24.75 -2.33
C THR A 245 -11.33 23.42 -2.17
N LEU A 246 -12.66 23.43 -2.05
CA LEU A 246 -13.49 22.22 -2.04
C LEU A 246 -13.30 21.40 -3.33
N LEU A 247 -13.31 22.04 -4.50
CA LEU A 247 -13.03 21.38 -5.77
C LEU A 247 -11.63 20.76 -5.79
N GLY A 248 -10.61 21.48 -5.31
CA GLY A 248 -9.25 20.97 -5.18
C GLY A 248 -9.17 19.73 -4.30
N GLN A 249 -9.83 19.75 -3.13
CA GLN A 249 -9.90 18.59 -2.22
C GLN A 249 -10.68 17.41 -2.83
N VAL A 250 -11.78 17.66 -3.56
CA VAL A 250 -12.52 16.61 -4.27
C VAL A 250 -11.66 15.95 -5.36
N LEU A 251 -10.92 16.74 -6.14
CA LEU A 251 -9.99 16.23 -7.16
C LEU A 251 -8.82 15.46 -6.52
N GLU A 252 -8.26 15.94 -5.41
CA GLU A 252 -7.23 15.27 -4.62
C GLU A 252 -7.69 13.92 -4.08
N LEU A 253 -8.81 13.89 -3.35
CA LEU A 253 -9.34 12.67 -2.73
C LEU A 253 -9.80 11.65 -3.78
N ARG A 254 -10.37 12.12 -4.89
CA ARG A 254 -10.70 11.27 -6.05
C ARG A 254 -9.44 10.68 -6.69
N ALA A 255 -8.40 11.47 -6.91
CA ALA A 255 -7.15 10.96 -7.48
C ALA A 255 -6.54 9.88 -6.57
N ARG A 256 -6.52 10.11 -5.25
CA ARG A 256 -6.07 9.12 -4.25
C ARG A 256 -6.90 7.83 -4.26
N SER A 257 -8.23 7.94 -4.32
CA SER A 257 -9.11 6.77 -4.33
C SER A 257 -8.97 5.94 -5.62
N GLU A 258 -8.82 6.60 -6.78
CA GLU A 258 -8.52 5.94 -8.06
C GLU A 258 -7.15 5.26 -8.06
N THR A 259 -6.14 5.79 -7.36
CA THR A 259 -4.81 5.16 -7.25
C THR A 259 -4.73 4.02 -6.23
N GLY A 260 -5.66 3.96 -5.27
CA GLY A 260 -5.82 2.80 -4.38
C GLY A 260 -6.37 1.54 -5.08
N ALA A 261 -6.90 1.68 -6.29
CA ALA A 261 -7.52 0.58 -7.04
C ALA A 261 -6.57 -0.60 -7.33
N ALA A 262 -5.26 -0.37 -7.45
CA ALA A 262 -4.29 -1.46 -7.68
C ALA A 262 -4.19 -2.41 -6.48
N ILE A 263 -4.18 -1.90 -5.25
CA ILE A 263 -4.22 -2.74 -4.04
C ILE A 263 -5.56 -3.45 -3.93
N LYS A 264 -6.67 -2.74 -4.21
CA LYS A 264 -8.01 -3.34 -4.20
C LYS A 264 -8.16 -4.48 -5.21
N ALA A 265 -7.57 -4.34 -6.40
CA ALA A 265 -7.53 -5.39 -7.40
C ALA A 265 -6.76 -6.62 -6.89
N LEU A 266 -5.59 -6.44 -6.26
CA LEU A 266 -4.82 -7.51 -5.63
C LEU A 266 -5.61 -8.21 -4.51
N LEU A 267 -6.24 -7.46 -3.61
CA LEU A 267 -7.09 -8.01 -2.54
C LEU A 267 -8.29 -8.79 -3.09
N GLY A 268 -8.90 -8.31 -4.19
CA GLY A 268 -9.96 -9.00 -4.92
C GLY A 268 -9.51 -10.25 -5.68
N LEU A 269 -8.21 -10.58 -5.69
CA LEU A 269 -7.74 -11.84 -6.25
C LEU A 269 -8.07 -13.04 -5.35
N ALA A 270 -8.03 -12.89 -4.02
CA ALA A 270 -8.30 -14.00 -3.10
C ALA A 270 -9.75 -14.52 -3.23
N PRO A 271 -9.98 -15.86 -3.31
CA PRO A 271 -11.33 -16.41 -3.24
C PRO A 271 -11.91 -16.29 -1.82
N LYS A 272 -13.23 -16.16 -1.69
CA LYS A 272 -13.91 -16.05 -0.39
C LYS A 272 -14.08 -17.40 0.33
N THR A 273 -14.03 -18.49 -0.42
CA THR A 273 -14.21 -19.87 0.04
C THR A 273 -13.08 -20.75 -0.46
N ALA A 274 -12.85 -21.86 0.23
CA ALA A 274 -11.94 -22.93 -0.17
C ALA A 274 -12.68 -24.27 -0.05
N ARG A 275 -12.37 -25.23 -0.93
CA ARG A 275 -12.95 -26.57 -0.87
C ARG A 275 -12.03 -27.51 -0.09
N ARG A 276 -12.43 -27.87 1.13
CA ARG A 276 -11.69 -28.83 1.96
C ARG A 276 -12.06 -30.26 1.57
N LEU A 277 -11.04 -31.12 1.53
CA LEU A 277 -11.15 -32.56 1.36
C LEU A 277 -10.98 -33.21 2.74
N ASN A 278 -12.03 -33.85 3.23
CA ASN A 278 -12.03 -34.53 4.52
C ASN A 278 -11.35 -35.91 4.44
N ALA A 279 -10.97 -36.47 5.59
CA ALA A 279 -10.27 -37.75 5.69
C ALA A 279 -11.12 -38.96 5.21
N ASP A 280 -12.43 -38.81 5.09
CA ASP A 280 -13.35 -39.80 4.51
C ASP A 280 -13.50 -39.67 2.97
N GLY A 281 -12.81 -38.70 2.36
CA GLY A 281 -12.90 -38.39 0.93
C GLY A 281 -14.06 -37.48 0.54
N SER A 282 -14.84 -36.97 1.49
CA SER A 282 -15.89 -35.97 1.22
C SER A 282 -15.30 -34.58 0.93
N GLU A 283 -15.95 -33.81 0.06
CA GLU A 283 -15.60 -32.42 -0.25
C GLU A 283 -16.63 -31.46 0.34
N GLU A 284 -16.16 -30.41 1.04
CA GLU A 284 -17.02 -29.34 1.59
C GLU A 284 -16.45 -27.94 1.27
N ASP A 285 -17.34 -26.97 1.04
CA ASP A 285 -16.95 -25.57 0.83
C ASP A 285 -16.97 -24.81 2.16
N ILE A 286 -15.79 -24.39 2.62
CA ILE A 286 -15.62 -23.60 3.85
C ILE A 286 -15.22 -22.15 3.53
N PRO A 287 -15.59 -21.16 4.37
CA PRO A 287 -15.03 -19.82 4.30
C PRO A 287 -13.49 -19.85 4.40
N LEU A 288 -12.79 -18.96 3.68
CA LEU A 288 -11.32 -18.93 3.70
C LEU A 288 -10.76 -18.72 5.12
N THR A 289 -11.52 -18.07 6.00
CA THR A 289 -11.20 -17.84 7.42
C THR A 289 -11.20 -19.11 8.28
N HIS A 290 -11.75 -20.23 7.79
CA HIS A 290 -11.80 -21.51 8.50
C HIS A 290 -10.75 -22.52 7.97
N VAL A 291 -9.93 -22.13 7.00
CA VAL A 291 -8.81 -22.94 6.50
C VAL A 291 -7.68 -22.91 7.53
N HIS A 292 -7.17 -24.07 7.91
CA HIS A 292 -6.05 -24.23 8.83
C HIS A 292 -4.80 -24.79 8.11
N PRO A 293 -3.58 -24.54 8.63
CA PRO A 293 -2.38 -25.18 8.08
C PRO A 293 -2.48 -26.69 8.22
N GLY A 294 -2.10 -27.41 7.17
CA GLY A 294 -2.27 -28.86 7.05
C GLY A 294 -3.59 -29.31 6.41
N ASP A 295 -4.59 -28.43 6.25
CA ASP A 295 -5.84 -28.80 5.53
C ASP A 295 -5.53 -29.22 4.08
N HIS A 296 -6.19 -30.29 3.64
CA HIS A 296 -6.15 -30.73 2.24
C HIS A 296 -7.24 -30.00 1.47
N LEU A 297 -6.87 -29.27 0.42
CA LEU A 297 -7.78 -28.43 -0.36
C LEU A 297 -7.80 -28.90 -1.81
N ARG A 298 -9.00 -29.03 -2.40
CA ARG A 298 -9.20 -29.32 -3.82
C ARG A 298 -9.21 -28.02 -4.61
N VAL A 299 -8.40 -27.95 -5.67
CA VAL A 299 -8.43 -26.85 -6.66
C VAL A 299 -8.74 -27.45 -8.02
N ARG A 300 -9.88 -27.08 -8.61
CA ARG A 300 -10.36 -27.59 -9.91
C ARG A 300 -9.86 -26.70 -11.07
N PRO A 301 -9.91 -27.16 -12.33
CA PRO A 301 -9.58 -26.32 -13.48
C PRO A 301 -10.44 -25.05 -13.52
N GLY A 302 -9.81 -23.90 -13.73
CA GLY A 302 -10.44 -22.57 -13.71
C GLY A 302 -10.58 -21.93 -12.31
N GLU A 303 -10.48 -22.70 -11.23
CA GLU A 303 -10.56 -22.17 -9.85
C GLU A 303 -9.26 -21.46 -9.46
N LYS A 304 -9.36 -20.55 -8.48
CA LYS A 304 -8.18 -19.91 -7.88
C LYS A 304 -7.65 -20.76 -6.73
N VAL A 305 -6.33 -20.81 -6.59
CA VAL A 305 -5.66 -21.38 -5.42
C VAL A 305 -6.08 -20.57 -4.18
N PRO A 306 -6.60 -21.18 -3.10
CA PRO A 306 -7.16 -20.44 -1.98
C PRO A 306 -6.12 -19.80 -1.05
N VAL A 307 -5.04 -20.53 -0.75
CA VAL A 307 -3.96 -20.15 0.20
C VAL A 307 -2.61 -20.59 -0.38
N ASP A 308 -1.48 -20.28 0.27
CA ASP A 308 -0.19 -20.84 -0.17
C ASP A 308 -0.02 -22.26 0.35
N GLY A 309 0.64 -23.12 -0.42
CA GLY A 309 0.84 -24.51 -0.02
C GLY A 309 1.64 -25.35 -1.02
N VAL A 310 1.57 -26.67 -0.90
CA VAL A 310 2.24 -27.64 -1.79
C VAL A 310 1.23 -28.54 -2.48
N VAL A 311 1.51 -28.96 -3.71
CA VAL A 311 0.71 -29.99 -4.39
C VAL A 311 0.98 -31.35 -3.74
N LEU A 312 -0.07 -32.00 -3.26
CA LEU A 312 -0.04 -33.40 -2.84
C LEU A 312 -0.32 -34.34 -4.03
N GLU A 313 -1.40 -34.07 -4.76
CA GLU A 313 -1.86 -34.92 -5.86
C GLU A 313 -2.24 -34.13 -7.10
N GLY A 314 -2.01 -34.73 -8.26
CA GLY A 314 -2.36 -34.18 -9.57
C GLY A 314 -1.21 -33.42 -10.24
N ALA A 315 -1.49 -32.94 -11.45
CA ALA A 315 -0.63 -32.06 -12.21
C ALA A 315 -1.48 -31.10 -13.04
N SER A 316 -1.05 -29.84 -13.14
CA SER A 316 -1.77 -28.78 -13.86
C SER A 316 -0.85 -27.61 -14.16
N ALA A 317 -1.17 -26.82 -15.18
CA ALA A 317 -0.55 -25.51 -15.37
C ALA A 317 -1.29 -24.46 -14.53
N VAL A 318 -0.55 -23.60 -13.83
CA VAL A 318 -1.08 -22.52 -12.99
C VAL A 318 -0.66 -21.17 -13.55
N ASP A 319 -1.62 -20.31 -13.82
CA ASP A 319 -1.40 -18.92 -14.22
C ASP A 319 -1.06 -18.06 -12.99
N GLU A 320 0.20 -17.64 -12.93
CA GLU A 320 0.75 -16.75 -11.91
C GLU A 320 0.89 -15.28 -12.40
N SER A 321 0.41 -14.96 -13.61
CA SER A 321 0.60 -13.65 -14.27
C SER A 321 0.17 -12.47 -13.40
N MET A 322 -0.97 -12.60 -12.71
CA MET A 322 -1.56 -11.55 -11.87
C MET A 322 -0.69 -11.12 -10.67
N LEU A 323 0.26 -11.96 -10.23
CA LEU A 323 1.20 -11.66 -9.13
C LEU A 323 2.64 -11.49 -9.61
N THR A 324 2.96 -12.00 -10.80
CA THR A 324 4.35 -12.18 -11.25
C THR A 324 4.69 -11.49 -12.57
N GLY A 325 3.70 -10.97 -13.30
CA GLY A 325 3.85 -10.27 -14.57
C GLY A 325 4.12 -11.14 -15.81
N GLU A 326 4.46 -12.42 -15.62
CA GLU A 326 4.76 -13.35 -16.72
C GLU A 326 3.48 -13.91 -17.37
N PRO A 327 3.31 -13.82 -18.71
CA PRO A 327 2.05 -14.17 -19.38
C PRO A 327 1.86 -15.68 -19.63
N LEU A 328 2.85 -16.52 -19.33
CA LEU A 328 2.79 -17.97 -19.56
C LEU A 328 2.51 -18.71 -18.22
N PRO A 329 1.51 -19.62 -18.19
CA PRO A 329 1.28 -20.50 -17.05
C PRO A 329 2.50 -21.38 -16.72
N VAL A 330 2.66 -21.70 -15.45
CA VAL A 330 3.74 -22.53 -14.90
C VAL A 330 3.20 -23.93 -14.59
N ASP A 331 3.84 -24.98 -15.11
CA ASP A 331 3.50 -26.37 -14.77
C ASP A 331 3.77 -26.66 -13.28
N LYS A 332 2.83 -27.33 -12.62
CA LYS A 332 2.90 -27.77 -11.22
C LYS A 332 2.60 -29.27 -11.12
N ARG A 333 3.37 -29.97 -10.30
CA ARG A 333 3.28 -31.41 -10.01
C ARG A 333 3.38 -31.64 -8.50
N THR A 334 3.11 -32.86 -8.03
CA THR A 334 3.32 -33.26 -6.62
C THR A 334 4.68 -32.79 -6.10
N GLY A 335 4.69 -32.09 -4.95
CA GLY A 335 5.85 -31.46 -4.33
C GLY A 335 6.07 -29.99 -4.71
N ASP A 336 5.49 -29.49 -5.80
CA ASP A 336 5.64 -28.08 -6.20
C ASP A 336 4.81 -27.15 -5.32
N LYS A 337 5.31 -25.92 -5.14
CA LYS A 337 4.63 -24.86 -4.39
C LYS A 337 3.56 -24.15 -5.22
N LEU A 338 2.41 -23.93 -4.59
CA LEU A 338 1.30 -23.10 -5.07
C LEU A 338 1.24 -21.79 -4.27
N ILE A 339 0.93 -20.71 -4.97
CA ILE A 339 0.77 -19.37 -4.40
C ILE A 339 -0.73 -19.05 -4.39
N GLY A 340 -1.24 -18.56 -3.26
CA GLY A 340 -2.64 -18.17 -3.12
C GLY A 340 -3.05 -17.10 -4.14
N ALA A 341 -4.31 -17.16 -4.55
CA ALA A 341 -4.95 -16.31 -5.55
C ALA A 341 -4.45 -16.42 -7.00
N THR A 342 -3.48 -17.29 -7.29
CA THR A 342 -3.14 -17.70 -8.67
C THR A 342 -4.25 -18.57 -9.28
N GLN A 343 -4.35 -18.66 -10.60
CA GLN A 343 -5.43 -19.40 -11.28
C GLN A 343 -4.95 -20.76 -11.78
N ASN A 344 -5.61 -21.82 -11.33
CA ASN A 344 -5.41 -23.16 -11.87
C ASN A 344 -6.08 -23.27 -13.25
N THR A 345 -5.40 -23.80 -14.27
CA THR A 345 -5.91 -23.74 -15.66
C THR A 345 -6.57 -25.04 -16.13
N SER A 346 -5.89 -26.19 -16.04
CA SER A 346 -6.21 -27.37 -16.88
C SER A 346 -6.49 -28.66 -16.11
N GLY A 347 -5.68 -29.00 -15.10
CA GLY A 347 -5.82 -30.20 -14.27
C GLY A 347 -6.45 -29.92 -12.91
N ALA A 348 -6.90 -30.96 -12.22
CA ALA A 348 -7.32 -30.86 -10.82
C ALA A 348 -6.11 -31.12 -9.91
N LEU A 349 -5.98 -30.32 -8.85
CA LEU A 349 -4.92 -30.44 -7.84
C LEU A 349 -5.55 -30.71 -6.47
N VAL A 350 -4.90 -31.55 -5.67
CA VAL A 350 -5.06 -31.57 -4.21
C VAL A 350 -3.83 -30.92 -3.63
N MET A 351 -4.00 -29.91 -2.78
CA MET A 351 -2.91 -29.20 -2.13
C MET A 351 -3.00 -29.30 -0.62
N GLN A 352 -1.87 -29.19 0.07
CA GLN A 352 -1.82 -28.98 1.51
C GLN A 352 -1.61 -27.51 1.81
N ALA A 353 -2.43 -26.90 2.67
CA ALA A 353 -2.25 -25.53 3.12
C ALA A 353 -1.00 -25.37 4.00
N GLU A 354 -0.06 -24.49 3.61
CA GLU A 354 1.11 -24.14 4.44
C GLU A 354 0.95 -22.78 5.12
N LYS A 355 0.72 -21.71 4.34
CA LYS A 355 0.59 -20.34 4.85
C LYS A 355 -0.83 -19.81 4.62
N ILE A 356 -1.46 -19.32 5.68
CA ILE A 356 -2.85 -18.83 5.67
C ILE A 356 -2.95 -17.38 6.15
N GLY A 357 -4.05 -16.71 5.81
CA GLY A 357 -4.34 -15.35 6.27
C GLY A 357 -3.19 -14.36 6.00
N SER A 358 -2.73 -13.68 7.04
CA SER A 358 -1.65 -12.69 6.98
C SER A 358 -0.27 -13.23 6.59
N GLN A 359 -0.07 -14.55 6.64
CA GLN A 359 1.19 -15.19 6.27
C GLN A 359 1.32 -15.45 4.76
N THR A 360 0.21 -15.41 4.02
CA THR A 360 0.19 -15.65 2.57
C THR A 360 1.02 -14.63 1.80
N VAL A 361 1.62 -15.04 0.68
CA VAL A 361 2.38 -14.16 -0.24
C VAL A 361 1.52 -12.96 -0.67
N LEU A 362 0.23 -13.16 -0.98
CA LEU A 362 -0.68 -12.07 -1.32
C LEU A 362 -0.88 -11.09 -0.15
N ALA A 363 -1.07 -11.56 1.08
CA ALA A 363 -1.19 -10.69 2.24
C ALA A 363 0.11 -9.92 2.51
N GLN A 364 1.28 -10.57 2.36
CA GLN A 364 2.58 -9.92 2.46
C GLN A 364 2.78 -8.85 1.37
N ILE A 365 2.39 -9.12 0.12
CA ILE A 365 2.36 -8.14 -0.99
C ILE A 365 1.53 -6.92 -0.59
N VAL A 366 0.29 -7.12 -0.13
CA VAL A 366 -0.62 -6.03 0.26
C VAL A 366 -0.03 -5.22 1.43
N GLN A 367 0.53 -5.87 2.44
CA GLN A 367 1.18 -5.19 3.56
C GLN A 367 2.38 -4.35 3.12
N MET A 368 3.26 -4.89 2.28
CA MET A 368 4.43 -4.16 1.75
C MET A 368 4.03 -2.96 0.90
N VAL A 369 3.08 -3.13 -0.03
CA VAL A 369 2.59 -2.02 -0.88
C VAL A 369 1.91 -0.95 -0.02
N ALA A 370 1.09 -1.33 0.97
CA ALA A 370 0.48 -0.38 1.91
C ALA A 370 1.52 0.31 2.81
N GLN A 371 2.59 -0.38 3.22
CA GLN A 371 3.70 0.22 3.96
C GLN A 371 4.43 1.28 3.11
N ALA A 372 4.71 0.96 1.85
CA ALA A 372 5.41 1.85 0.94
C ALA A 372 4.62 3.11 0.58
N GLN A 373 3.33 2.98 0.31
CA GLN A 373 2.45 4.12 0.03
C GLN A 373 2.38 5.13 1.17
N ARG A 374 2.58 4.68 2.42
CA ARG A 374 2.59 5.57 3.59
C ARG A 374 3.97 6.15 3.86
N SER A 375 5.05 5.38 3.69
CA SER A 375 6.40 5.86 3.96
C SER A 375 6.76 7.14 3.20
N ARG A 376 7.50 8.07 3.83
CA ARG A 376 7.88 9.35 3.22
C ARG A 376 9.18 9.28 2.42
N ALA A 377 9.10 9.64 1.14
CA ALA A 377 10.29 9.88 0.32
C ALA A 377 11.16 11.03 0.88
N PRO A 378 12.51 10.97 0.76
CA PRO A 378 13.40 12.09 1.07
C PRO A 378 12.97 13.41 0.39
N MET A 379 12.56 13.36 -0.88
CA MET A 379 12.09 14.52 -1.63
C MET A 379 10.80 15.13 -1.08
N GLN A 380 9.92 14.32 -0.48
CA GLN A 380 8.74 14.81 0.24
C GLN A 380 9.15 15.57 1.50
N ARG A 381 10.07 15.02 2.31
CA ARG A 381 10.58 15.70 3.52
C ARG A 381 11.24 17.04 3.19
N MET A 382 11.98 17.11 2.07
CA MET A 382 12.54 18.36 1.56
C MET A 382 11.43 19.35 1.15
N ALA A 383 10.40 18.89 0.43
CA ALA A 383 9.27 19.73 0.04
C ALA A 383 8.48 20.26 1.24
N ASP A 384 8.23 19.43 2.27
CA ASP A 384 7.57 19.80 3.53
C ASP A 384 8.37 20.88 4.28
N GLN A 385 9.71 20.74 4.36
CA GLN A 385 10.58 21.73 4.99
C GLN A 385 10.59 23.06 4.24
N VAL A 386 10.67 23.02 2.90
CA VAL A 386 10.58 24.24 2.07
C VAL A 386 9.21 24.89 2.20
N ALA A 387 8.12 24.10 2.25
CA ALA A 387 6.77 24.62 2.47
C ALA A 387 6.64 25.38 3.80
N GLY A 388 7.24 24.87 4.89
CA GLY A 388 7.24 25.55 6.19
C GLY A 388 7.87 26.95 6.14
N TYR A 389 9.08 27.06 5.59
CA TYR A 389 9.74 28.37 5.40
C TYR A 389 8.97 29.27 4.42
N PHE A 390 8.42 28.68 3.36
CA PHE A 390 7.65 29.41 2.35
C PHE A 390 6.38 30.05 2.92
N VAL A 391 5.62 29.35 3.77
CA VAL A 391 4.43 29.91 4.45
C VAL A 391 4.80 31.12 5.31
N VAL A 392 5.89 31.05 6.08
CA VAL A 392 6.35 32.18 6.90
C VAL A 392 6.79 33.37 6.04
N ALA A 393 7.55 33.13 4.97
CA ALA A 393 7.97 34.16 4.03
C ALA A 393 6.77 34.83 3.34
N VAL A 394 5.76 34.05 2.94
CA VAL A 394 4.52 34.52 2.31
C VAL A 394 3.71 35.40 3.25
N VAL A 395 3.55 35.00 4.52
CA VAL A 395 2.86 35.82 5.53
C VAL A 395 3.60 37.14 5.76
N ALA A 396 4.93 37.12 5.79
CA ALA A 396 5.74 38.34 5.85
C ALA A 396 5.56 39.23 4.61
N ILE A 397 5.59 38.66 3.39
CA ILE A 397 5.34 39.41 2.14
C ILE A 397 3.91 39.98 2.13
N ALA A 398 2.90 39.24 2.58
CA ALA A 398 1.53 39.73 2.68
C ALA A 398 1.40 40.91 3.65
N ALA A 399 2.06 40.84 4.82
CA ALA A 399 2.10 41.95 5.77
C ALA A 399 2.83 43.17 5.19
N LEU A 400 3.98 42.98 4.54
CA LEU A 400 4.72 44.05 3.86
C LEU A 400 3.91 44.66 2.70
N THR A 401 3.15 43.84 1.98
CA THR A 401 2.23 44.26 0.90
C THR A 401 1.09 45.11 1.49
N PHE A 402 0.49 44.66 2.60
CA PHE A 402 -0.57 45.39 3.30
C PHE A 402 -0.11 46.78 3.75
N PHE A 403 0.99 46.86 4.50
CA PHE A 403 1.50 48.14 5.01
C PHE A 403 2.11 49.02 3.91
N GLY A 404 2.83 48.43 2.95
CA GLY A 404 3.43 49.17 1.83
C GLY A 404 2.38 49.87 0.98
N TRP A 405 1.34 49.15 0.55
CA TRP A 405 0.24 49.75 -0.19
C TRP A 405 -0.69 50.59 0.68
N GLY A 406 -0.88 50.26 1.97
CA GLY A 406 -1.66 51.11 2.89
C GLY A 406 -1.05 52.51 3.08
N LEU A 407 0.28 52.61 3.11
CA LEU A 407 1.02 53.86 3.30
C LEU A 407 1.36 54.62 2.01
N PHE A 408 1.66 53.91 0.92
CA PHE A 408 2.16 54.51 -0.34
C PHE A 408 1.29 54.24 -1.57
N GLY A 409 0.15 53.56 -1.40
CA GLY A 409 -0.69 53.12 -2.51
C GLY A 409 -1.72 54.15 -3.01
N PRO A 410 -2.33 53.88 -4.17
CA PRO A 410 -3.41 54.72 -4.72
C PRO A 410 -4.62 54.73 -3.78
N GLU A 411 -5.31 55.86 -3.67
CA GLU A 411 -6.56 55.90 -2.90
C GLU A 411 -7.64 55.00 -3.52
N PRO A 412 -8.37 54.18 -2.74
CA PRO A 412 -8.25 53.95 -1.29
C PRO A 412 -7.09 53.00 -0.90
N SER A 413 -6.01 53.55 -0.34
CA SER A 413 -4.71 52.88 -0.17
C SER A 413 -4.78 51.63 0.71
N TRP A 414 -5.50 51.71 1.83
CA TRP A 414 -5.67 50.61 2.78
C TRP A 414 -6.55 49.47 2.26
N ALA A 415 -7.58 49.78 1.46
CA ALA A 415 -8.38 48.75 0.79
C ALA A 415 -7.54 48.04 -0.28
N PHE A 416 -6.80 48.81 -1.07
CA PHE A 416 -5.85 48.31 -2.08
C PHE A 416 -4.79 47.38 -1.46
N GLY A 417 -4.20 47.78 -0.32
CA GLY A 417 -3.26 46.96 0.43
C GLY A 417 -3.87 45.68 1.01
N LEU A 418 -5.13 45.72 1.50
CA LEU A 418 -5.84 44.54 1.98
C LEU A 418 -6.08 43.53 0.85
N ILE A 419 -6.56 43.98 -0.31
CA ILE A 419 -6.82 43.11 -1.49
C ILE A 419 -5.53 42.43 -1.94
N ASN A 420 -4.43 43.20 -2.09
CA ASN A 420 -3.15 42.65 -2.55
C ASN A 420 -2.53 41.70 -1.52
N ALA A 421 -2.61 42.00 -0.22
CA ALA A 421 -2.15 41.09 0.83
C ALA A 421 -2.95 39.79 0.86
N VAL A 422 -4.27 39.84 0.71
CA VAL A 422 -5.14 38.67 0.59
C VAL A 422 -4.81 37.88 -0.69
N ALA A 423 -4.59 38.56 -1.83
CA ALA A 423 -4.17 37.93 -3.07
C ALA A 423 -2.82 37.19 -2.94
N VAL A 424 -1.85 37.77 -2.22
CA VAL A 424 -0.56 37.13 -1.89
C VAL A 424 -0.76 35.88 -1.03
N LEU A 425 -1.58 35.95 0.03
CA LEU A 425 -1.88 34.78 0.88
C LEU A 425 -2.57 33.67 0.10
N ILE A 426 -3.46 34.02 -0.84
CA ILE A 426 -4.18 33.07 -1.69
C ILE A 426 -3.20 32.41 -2.66
N ILE A 427 -2.56 33.15 -3.57
CA ILE A 427 -1.72 32.59 -4.66
C ILE A 427 -0.56 31.74 -4.17
N ALA A 428 -0.18 31.91 -2.91
CA ALA A 428 0.86 31.17 -2.24
C ALA A 428 0.42 29.87 -1.57
N CYS A 429 -0.81 29.36 -1.76
CA CYS A 429 -1.14 28.03 -1.22
C CYS A 429 -0.19 26.96 -1.78
N PRO A 430 0.51 26.19 -0.93
CA PRO A 430 1.36 25.10 -1.39
C PRO A 430 0.54 23.82 -1.69
N CYS A 431 -0.73 23.93 -2.10
CA CYS A 431 -1.65 22.79 -2.18
C CYS A 431 -1.11 21.69 -3.13
N ALA A 432 -0.62 22.11 -4.31
CA ALA A 432 -0.02 21.20 -5.28
C ALA A 432 1.35 20.62 -4.83
N LEU A 433 2.08 21.35 -3.96
CA LEU A 433 3.41 20.96 -3.48
C LEU A 433 3.34 19.74 -2.55
N GLY A 434 2.38 19.72 -1.61
CA GLY A 434 2.16 18.59 -0.71
C GLY A 434 1.71 17.31 -1.43
N LEU A 435 1.08 17.44 -2.61
CA LEU A 435 0.61 16.31 -3.41
C LEU A 435 1.62 15.79 -4.44
N ALA A 436 2.58 16.63 -4.83
CA ALA A 436 3.51 16.38 -5.93
C ALA A 436 4.28 15.06 -5.81
N THR A 437 4.65 14.67 -4.58
CA THR A 437 5.47 13.47 -4.31
C THR A 437 4.63 12.24 -3.94
N PRO A 438 3.66 12.30 -3.00
CA PRO A 438 2.88 11.13 -2.60
C PRO A 438 2.10 10.46 -3.74
N MET A 439 1.52 11.24 -4.66
CA MET A 439 0.79 10.66 -5.81
C MET A 439 1.73 9.93 -6.77
N SER A 440 2.93 10.47 -7.01
CA SER A 440 3.93 9.79 -7.85
C SER A 440 4.39 8.47 -7.23
N VAL A 441 4.61 8.44 -5.91
CA VAL A 441 4.89 7.19 -5.16
C VAL A 441 3.72 6.21 -5.30
N MET A 442 2.49 6.65 -5.02
CA MET A 442 1.32 5.77 -4.99
C MET A 442 1.06 5.09 -6.35
N VAL A 443 1.16 5.83 -7.45
CA VAL A 443 1.07 5.27 -8.82
C VAL A 443 2.25 4.35 -9.13
N ALA A 444 3.47 4.71 -8.71
CA ALA A 444 4.67 3.92 -8.97
C ALA A 444 4.65 2.57 -8.26
N THR A 445 4.35 2.53 -6.96
CA THR A 445 4.30 1.28 -6.18
C THR A 445 3.19 0.36 -6.68
N GLY A 446 2.01 0.91 -7.00
CA GLY A 446 0.90 0.11 -7.55
C GLY A 446 1.24 -0.51 -8.91
N ASN A 447 1.95 0.21 -9.77
CA ASN A 447 2.41 -0.29 -11.08
C ASN A 447 3.54 -1.33 -10.92
N ALA A 448 4.55 -1.04 -10.11
CA ALA A 448 5.65 -1.97 -9.81
C ALA A 448 5.14 -3.32 -9.25
N ALA A 449 4.14 -3.29 -8.37
CA ALA A 449 3.55 -4.50 -7.81
C ALA A 449 2.94 -5.42 -8.89
N THR A 450 2.34 -4.87 -9.95
CA THR A 450 1.83 -5.67 -11.08
C THR A 450 2.94 -6.30 -11.95
N GLN A 451 4.20 -5.89 -11.76
CA GLN A 451 5.39 -6.44 -12.42
C GLN A 451 6.21 -7.34 -11.47
N GLY A 452 5.63 -7.77 -10.34
CA GLY A 452 6.32 -8.58 -9.34
C GLY A 452 7.42 -7.83 -8.56
N VAL A 453 7.45 -6.49 -8.64
CA VAL A 453 8.43 -5.62 -7.99
C VAL A 453 7.79 -4.90 -6.80
N LEU A 454 8.18 -5.27 -5.59
CA LEU A 454 7.61 -4.74 -4.36
C LEU A 454 8.60 -3.78 -3.69
N PHE A 455 8.27 -2.50 -3.66
CA PHE A 455 8.95 -1.57 -2.76
C PHE A 455 8.32 -1.67 -1.37
N ARG A 456 9.15 -1.69 -0.31
CA ARG A 456 8.71 -1.56 1.09
C ARG A 456 8.58 -0.10 1.51
N ASP A 457 9.39 0.78 0.92
CA ASP A 457 9.36 2.20 1.21
C ASP A 457 9.63 3.10 -0.01
N ALA A 458 9.15 4.33 0.07
CA ALA A 458 9.26 5.36 -0.96
C ALA A 458 10.66 5.97 -1.06
N ALA A 459 11.50 5.83 -0.03
CA ALA A 459 12.90 6.24 -0.11
C ALA A 459 13.69 5.30 -1.02
N ALA A 460 13.35 4.01 -1.05
CA ALA A 460 13.92 3.04 -1.99
C ALA A 460 13.56 3.40 -3.45
N ILE A 461 12.32 3.82 -3.72
CA ILE A 461 11.92 4.33 -5.05
C ILE A 461 12.77 5.56 -5.44
N GLU A 462 13.11 6.45 -4.51
CA GLU A 462 13.94 7.63 -4.82
C GLU A 462 15.43 7.31 -4.97
N ASN A 463 15.95 6.40 -4.15
CA ASN A 463 17.37 6.05 -4.07
C ASN A 463 17.81 5.06 -5.16
N LEU A 464 16.94 4.14 -5.61
CA LEU A 464 17.30 3.09 -6.57
C LEU A 464 17.88 3.63 -7.89
N ARG A 465 17.36 4.73 -8.44
CA ARG A 465 17.95 5.37 -9.64
C ARG A 465 19.40 5.84 -9.45
N ARG A 466 19.82 6.11 -8.22
CA ARG A 466 21.17 6.59 -7.86
C ARG A 466 22.17 5.45 -7.71
N VAL A 467 21.70 4.20 -7.60
CA VAL A 467 22.55 3.02 -7.48
C VAL A 467 23.48 2.92 -8.68
N ASP A 468 24.78 2.85 -8.43
CA ASP A 468 25.82 2.69 -9.45
C ASP A 468 26.56 1.35 -9.34
N THR A 469 26.48 0.72 -8.17
CA THR A 469 27.15 -0.54 -7.83
C THR A 469 26.12 -1.53 -7.26
N LEU A 470 26.09 -2.75 -7.79
CA LEU A 470 25.24 -3.85 -7.31
C LEU A 470 26.12 -5.00 -6.81
N ILE A 471 25.96 -5.38 -5.55
CA ILE A 471 26.46 -6.65 -5.02
C ILE A 471 25.36 -7.70 -5.20
N VAL A 472 25.71 -8.90 -5.65
CA VAL A 472 24.78 -10.00 -5.87
C VAL A 472 25.33 -11.26 -5.18
N ASP A 473 24.51 -11.94 -4.39
CA ASP A 473 24.85 -13.30 -3.95
C ASP A 473 24.78 -14.29 -5.11
N LYS A 474 25.51 -15.41 -5.01
CA LYS A 474 25.47 -16.46 -6.03
C LYS A 474 24.21 -17.31 -5.89
N THR A 475 24.10 -18.02 -4.77
CA THR A 475 23.13 -19.10 -4.54
C THR A 475 21.70 -18.56 -4.53
N GLY A 476 20.77 -19.22 -5.22
CA GLY A 476 19.34 -18.82 -5.27
C GLY A 476 19.04 -17.47 -5.93
N THR A 477 20.07 -16.64 -6.17
CA THR A 477 19.99 -15.29 -6.70
C THR A 477 20.43 -15.27 -8.17
N LEU A 478 21.71 -15.52 -8.47
CA LEU A 478 22.23 -15.73 -9.84
C LEU A 478 21.91 -17.14 -10.38
N THR A 479 21.88 -18.12 -9.48
CA THR A 479 21.62 -19.54 -9.74
C THR A 479 20.23 -19.94 -9.25
N GLU A 480 19.78 -21.15 -9.60
CA GLU A 480 18.46 -21.68 -9.21
C GLU A 480 18.35 -21.98 -7.71
N GLY A 481 19.47 -22.12 -7.00
CA GLY A 481 19.49 -22.50 -5.58
C GLY A 481 19.14 -23.98 -5.36
N LYS A 482 19.18 -24.77 -6.43
CA LYS A 482 18.88 -26.20 -6.45
C LYS A 482 20.10 -26.92 -7.02
N PRO A 483 20.98 -27.49 -6.17
CA PRO A 483 22.13 -28.22 -6.64
C PRO A 483 21.70 -29.40 -7.51
N ALA A 484 22.35 -29.56 -8.67
CA ALA A 484 22.13 -30.66 -9.59
C ALA A 484 23.45 -31.43 -9.78
N PHE A 485 23.36 -32.75 -9.95
CA PHE A 485 24.52 -33.56 -10.28
C PHE A 485 25.17 -33.08 -11.58
N HIS A 486 26.50 -32.92 -11.57
CA HIS A 486 27.27 -32.44 -12.73
C HIS A 486 28.12 -33.56 -13.34
N ALA A 487 28.96 -34.22 -12.54
CA ALA A 487 29.84 -35.29 -13.01
C ALA A 487 30.37 -36.18 -11.88
N THR A 488 30.82 -37.38 -12.22
CA THR A 488 31.70 -38.22 -11.40
C THR A 488 33.01 -38.50 -12.13
N VAL A 489 34.13 -38.51 -11.41
CA VAL A 489 35.44 -38.93 -11.92
C VAL A 489 35.96 -40.05 -11.02
N ALA A 490 36.25 -41.21 -11.60
CA ALA A 490 36.75 -42.35 -10.82
C ALA A 490 38.29 -42.34 -10.75
N ALA A 491 38.82 -42.72 -9.58
CA ALA A 491 40.24 -43.01 -9.41
C ALA A 491 40.61 -44.33 -10.11
N SER A 492 41.90 -44.56 -10.35
CA SER A 492 42.38 -45.78 -11.01
C SER A 492 41.95 -47.04 -10.26
N GLY A 493 41.17 -47.90 -10.91
CA GLY A 493 40.61 -49.13 -10.34
C GLY A 493 39.16 -49.04 -9.88
N TRP A 494 38.50 -47.88 -10.04
CA TRP A 494 37.08 -47.68 -9.76
C TRP A 494 36.30 -47.33 -11.04
N SER A 495 34.99 -47.57 -11.06
CA SER A 495 34.07 -47.03 -12.07
C SER A 495 33.30 -45.80 -11.56
N GLY A 496 32.83 -44.94 -12.48
CA GLY A 496 32.03 -43.76 -12.13
C GLY A 496 30.73 -44.12 -11.41
N ASP A 497 30.05 -45.17 -11.89
CA ASP A 497 28.83 -45.72 -11.31
C ASP A 497 29.06 -46.25 -9.89
N GLU A 498 30.20 -46.90 -9.60
CA GLU A 498 30.53 -47.33 -8.24
C GLU A 498 30.79 -46.14 -7.30
N VAL A 499 31.51 -45.12 -7.77
CA VAL A 499 31.76 -43.88 -7.01
C VAL A 499 30.43 -43.19 -6.67
N LEU A 500 29.55 -43.02 -7.66
CA LEU A 500 28.22 -42.45 -7.47
C LEU A 500 27.36 -43.30 -6.52
N ARG A 501 27.32 -44.63 -6.72
CA ARG A 501 26.55 -45.56 -5.90
C ARG A 501 27.00 -45.54 -4.44
N ILE A 502 28.30 -45.52 -4.17
CA ILE A 502 28.85 -45.51 -2.81
C ILE A 502 28.60 -44.16 -2.14
N ALA A 503 28.83 -43.05 -2.84
CA ALA A 503 28.53 -41.70 -2.34
C ALA A 503 27.04 -41.56 -1.99
N ALA A 504 26.15 -41.88 -2.95
CA ALA A 504 24.70 -41.87 -2.74
C ALA A 504 24.25 -42.81 -1.61
N SER A 505 24.88 -43.98 -1.46
CA SER A 505 24.55 -44.93 -0.39
C SER A 505 24.84 -44.37 1.01
N LEU A 506 25.96 -43.65 1.17
CA LEU A 506 26.29 -42.95 2.42
C LEU A 506 25.32 -41.79 2.69
N ASP A 507 25.01 -40.99 1.67
CA ASP A 507 24.23 -39.75 1.78
C ASP A 507 22.71 -39.95 1.89
N GLN A 508 22.19 -41.19 1.87
CA GLN A 508 20.73 -41.47 1.95
C GLN A 508 20.03 -40.90 3.19
N GLY A 509 20.76 -40.64 4.28
CA GLY A 509 20.24 -40.06 5.52
C GLY A 509 20.59 -38.58 5.74
N SER A 510 21.10 -37.91 4.71
CA SER A 510 21.63 -36.54 4.79
C SER A 510 20.61 -35.55 4.23
N GLU A 511 20.13 -34.63 5.07
CA GLU A 511 19.23 -33.51 4.70
C GLU A 511 19.97 -32.38 3.94
N HIS A 512 21.21 -32.62 3.49
CA HIS A 512 22.01 -31.60 2.81
C HIS A 512 21.62 -31.49 1.33
N PRO A 513 21.40 -30.29 0.75
CA PRO A 513 21.01 -30.14 -0.66
C PRO A 513 21.94 -30.82 -1.68
N LEU A 514 23.24 -30.91 -1.38
CA LEU A 514 24.19 -31.67 -2.22
C LEU A 514 23.96 -33.19 -2.17
N ALA A 515 23.57 -33.73 -1.01
CA ALA A 515 23.30 -35.16 -0.82
C ALA A 515 22.08 -35.60 -1.63
N HIS A 516 21.00 -34.81 -1.60
CA HIS A 516 19.82 -35.05 -2.44
C HIS A 516 20.18 -35.12 -3.92
N ALA A 517 21.00 -34.18 -4.43
CA ALA A 517 21.44 -34.18 -5.83
C ALA A 517 22.19 -35.46 -6.24
N ILE A 518 23.00 -36.03 -5.33
CA ILE A 518 23.77 -37.26 -5.54
C ILE A 518 22.83 -38.49 -5.47
N VAL A 519 21.96 -38.54 -4.47
CA VAL A 519 21.01 -39.65 -4.24
C VAL A 519 19.97 -39.74 -5.36
N ASP A 520 19.42 -38.61 -5.80
CA ASP A 520 18.41 -38.56 -6.84
C ASP A 520 19.00 -38.93 -8.21
N GLU A 521 20.24 -38.54 -8.52
CA GLU A 521 20.93 -39.00 -9.73
C GLU A 521 21.19 -40.51 -9.69
N ALA A 522 21.67 -41.05 -8.58
CA ALA A 522 21.91 -42.48 -8.46
C ALA A 522 20.61 -43.29 -8.60
N ARG A 523 19.49 -42.79 -8.06
CA ARG A 523 18.14 -43.34 -8.27
C ARG A 523 17.69 -43.22 -9.74
N ARG A 524 17.96 -42.09 -10.40
CA ARG A 524 17.64 -41.85 -11.82
C ARG A 524 18.39 -42.82 -12.74
N GLN A 525 19.61 -43.19 -12.38
CA GLN A 525 20.42 -44.20 -13.08
C GLN A 525 20.03 -45.66 -12.70
N GLY A 526 19.13 -45.86 -11.74
CA GLY A 526 18.71 -47.20 -11.30
C GLY A 526 19.75 -47.95 -10.46
N LEU A 527 20.70 -47.24 -9.85
CA LEU A 527 21.75 -47.85 -9.03
C LEU A 527 21.20 -48.40 -7.72
N ALA A 528 21.56 -49.64 -7.38
CA ALA A 528 21.19 -50.26 -6.12
C ALA A 528 21.96 -49.64 -4.93
N LEU A 529 21.26 -48.81 -4.16
CA LEU A 529 21.82 -48.15 -2.97
C LEU A 529 21.78 -49.08 -1.76
N SER A 530 22.87 -49.07 -0.99
CA SER A 530 23.03 -49.86 0.24
C SER A 530 22.81 -48.96 1.46
N LYS A 531 22.03 -49.43 2.44
CA LYS A 531 21.78 -48.67 3.67
C LYS A 531 23.10 -48.48 4.45
N PRO A 532 23.44 -47.27 4.94
CA PRO A 532 24.60 -47.07 5.78
C PRO A 532 24.39 -47.69 7.17
N ASP A 533 25.40 -48.37 7.68
CA ASP A 533 25.45 -48.96 9.02
C ASP A 533 25.73 -47.87 10.08
N SER A 534 26.48 -46.84 9.69
CA SER A 534 26.73 -45.63 10.49
C SER A 534 26.89 -44.41 9.59
N PHE A 535 26.54 -43.23 10.10
CA PHE A 535 26.63 -41.95 9.42
C PHE A 535 26.96 -40.84 10.43
N GLU A 536 27.94 -40.01 10.12
CA GLU A 536 28.37 -38.86 10.91
C GLU A 536 28.64 -37.68 9.95
N SER A 537 28.12 -36.50 10.29
CA SER A 537 28.23 -35.28 9.47
C SER A 537 29.01 -34.20 10.20
N SER A 538 29.99 -33.63 9.51
CA SER A 538 30.84 -32.53 9.99
C SER A 538 30.59 -31.28 9.14
N SER A 539 29.93 -30.29 9.74
CA SER A 539 29.48 -29.06 9.06
C SER A 539 30.64 -28.31 8.39
N GLY A 540 30.48 -28.02 7.09
CA GLY A 540 31.50 -27.36 6.26
C GLY A 540 32.70 -28.23 5.86
N ILE A 541 32.72 -29.51 6.23
CA ILE A 541 33.85 -30.43 6.01
C ILE A 541 33.41 -31.64 5.15
N GLY A 542 32.35 -32.34 5.55
CA GLY A 542 31.81 -33.49 4.81
C GLY A 542 31.13 -34.52 5.72
N VAL A 543 30.98 -35.75 5.23
CA VAL A 543 30.33 -36.88 5.92
C VAL A 543 31.24 -38.11 5.93
N ARG A 544 31.10 -38.95 6.95
CA ARG A 544 31.77 -40.26 7.05
C ARG A 544 30.83 -41.31 7.61
N GLY A 545 31.10 -42.58 7.32
CA GLY A 545 30.26 -43.67 7.78
C GLY A 545 30.75 -45.04 7.35
N ILE A 546 29.91 -46.05 7.56
CA ILE A 546 30.16 -47.43 7.11
C ILE A 546 29.02 -47.84 6.17
N VAL A 547 29.40 -48.35 4.99
CA VAL A 547 28.47 -48.88 3.97
C VAL A 547 29.03 -50.21 3.50
N GLU A 548 28.22 -51.27 3.51
CA GLU A 548 28.66 -52.63 3.12
C GLU A 548 29.88 -53.11 3.94
N GLY A 549 29.98 -52.70 5.20
CA GLY A 549 31.13 -53.00 6.07
C GLY A 549 32.44 -52.27 5.72
N ARG A 550 32.45 -51.35 4.75
CA ARG A 550 33.61 -50.53 4.36
C ARG A 550 33.52 -49.12 4.94
N LYS A 551 34.66 -48.53 5.34
CA LYS A 551 34.72 -47.15 5.84
C LYS A 551 34.68 -46.18 4.67
N ILE A 552 33.62 -45.39 4.59
CA ILE A 552 33.38 -44.41 3.52
C ILE A 552 33.54 -42.99 4.07
N VAL A 553 34.19 -42.12 3.30
CA VAL A 553 34.36 -40.70 3.61
C VAL A 553 34.06 -39.87 2.35
N LEU A 554 33.23 -38.85 2.45
CA LEU A 554 32.84 -37.96 1.34
C LEU A 554 32.91 -36.50 1.80
N GLY A 555 33.79 -35.68 1.22
CA GLY A 555 33.93 -34.29 1.65
C GLY A 555 35.00 -33.48 0.93
N ASN A 556 35.47 -32.41 1.56
CA ASN A 556 36.49 -31.53 1.02
C ASN A 556 37.93 -32.03 1.31
N THR A 557 38.94 -31.29 0.86
CA THR A 557 40.36 -31.63 1.08
C THR A 557 40.73 -31.74 2.55
N ALA A 558 40.17 -30.90 3.42
CA ALA A 558 40.46 -30.93 4.86
C ALA A 558 39.99 -32.23 5.52
N LEU A 559 38.86 -32.81 5.08
CA LEU A 559 38.40 -34.12 5.54
C LEU A 559 39.35 -35.24 5.08
N MET A 560 39.87 -35.12 3.87
CA MET A 560 40.79 -36.12 3.29
C MET A 560 42.17 -36.06 3.95
N ASP A 561 42.64 -34.87 4.32
CA ASP A 561 43.86 -34.67 5.10
C ASP A 561 43.73 -35.20 6.54
N ASP A 562 42.58 -34.97 7.21
CA ASP A 562 42.27 -35.48 8.56
C ASP A 562 42.21 -37.03 8.61
N GLU A 563 41.59 -37.64 7.59
CA GLU A 563 41.50 -39.09 7.45
C GLU A 563 42.74 -39.73 6.78
N GLY A 564 43.79 -38.95 6.48
CA GLY A 564 45.09 -39.42 5.96
C GLY A 564 45.06 -39.98 4.53
N VAL A 565 44.08 -39.58 3.72
CA VAL A 565 43.86 -40.10 2.36
C VAL A 565 44.77 -39.38 1.36
N ALA A 566 45.51 -40.15 0.55
CA ALA A 566 46.24 -39.60 -0.59
C ALA A 566 45.28 -39.22 -1.72
N TRP A 567 45.01 -37.91 -1.89
CA TRP A 567 44.06 -37.36 -2.86
C TRP A 567 44.71 -36.55 -3.98
N GLN A 568 46.02 -36.33 -3.91
CA GLN A 568 46.77 -35.39 -4.76
C GLN A 568 46.70 -35.78 -6.25
N ASP A 569 46.61 -37.07 -6.56
CA ASP A 569 46.47 -37.58 -7.95
C ASP A 569 45.16 -37.15 -8.63
N LEU A 570 44.12 -36.80 -7.85
CA LEU A 570 42.84 -36.31 -8.35
C LEU A 570 42.76 -34.76 -8.38
N ALA A 571 43.80 -34.06 -7.89
CA ALA A 571 43.73 -32.61 -7.68
C ALA A 571 43.54 -31.82 -8.98
N GLU A 572 44.16 -32.24 -10.08
CA GLU A 572 44.02 -31.58 -11.39
C GLU A 572 42.60 -31.73 -11.96
N GLN A 573 42.00 -32.91 -11.85
CA GLN A 573 40.62 -33.16 -12.30
C GLN A 573 39.60 -32.43 -11.40
N ALA A 574 39.85 -32.37 -10.09
CA ALA A 574 39.05 -31.60 -9.16
C ALA A 574 39.10 -30.09 -9.49
N GLU A 575 40.26 -29.56 -9.85
CA GLU A 575 40.39 -28.14 -10.23
C GLU A 575 39.76 -27.84 -11.59
N ALA A 576 39.85 -28.77 -12.56
CA ALA A 576 39.14 -28.65 -13.83
C ALA A 576 37.62 -28.53 -13.61
N LEU A 577 37.03 -29.41 -12.81
CA LEU A 577 35.60 -29.37 -12.47
C LEU A 577 35.22 -28.10 -11.66
N ARG A 578 36.06 -27.65 -10.73
CA ARG A 578 35.85 -26.35 -10.06
C ARG A 578 35.93 -25.17 -11.02
N SER A 579 36.76 -25.24 -12.07
CA SER A 579 36.88 -24.21 -13.10
C SER A 579 35.67 -24.12 -14.05
N GLU A 580 34.81 -25.15 -14.05
CA GLU A 580 33.50 -25.14 -14.73
C GLU A 580 32.39 -24.51 -13.86
N GLY A 581 32.67 -24.25 -12.58
CA GLY A 581 31.70 -23.73 -11.62
C GLY A 581 31.00 -24.81 -10.77
N ALA A 582 31.52 -26.04 -10.74
CA ALA A 582 31.02 -27.09 -9.85
C ALA A 582 31.63 -27.02 -8.44
N SER A 583 30.89 -27.54 -7.47
CA SER A 583 31.38 -27.89 -6.14
C SER A 583 31.80 -29.37 -6.15
N VAL A 584 33.07 -29.62 -5.86
CA VAL A 584 33.68 -30.96 -5.96
C VAL A 584 33.91 -31.53 -4.57
N MET A 585 33.35 -32.72 -4.34
CA MET A 585 33.58 -33.55 -3.16
C MET A 585 34.44 -34.75 -3.55
N MET A 586 35.35 -35.14 -2.67
CA MET A 586 36.22 -36.30 -2.85
C MET A 586 35.63 -37.47 -2.07
N LEU A 587 35.62 -38.65 -2.69
CA LEU A 587 35.18 -39.90 -2.08
C LEU A 587 36.41 -40.76 -1.75
N ALA A 588 36.48 -41.27 -0.53
CA ALA A 588 37.45 -42.26 -0.11
C ALA A 588 36.75 -43.52 0.45
N VAL A 589 37.36 -44.67 0.19
CA VAL A 589 36.91 -45.99 0.65
C VAL A 589 38.10 -46.69 1.30
N ASP A 590 37.94 -47.12 2.55
CA ASP A 590 38.96 -47.82 3.36
C ASP A 590 40.34 -47.11 3.35
N GLY A 591 40.32 -45.77 3.43
CA GLY A 591 41.51 -44.91 3.46
C GLY A 591 42.15 -44.61 2.10
N ARG A 592 41.54 -45.03 0.99
CA ARG A 592 42.04 -44.79 -0.38
C ARG A 592 41.06 -43.92 -1.16
N ALA A 593 41.57 -42.94 -1.91
CA ALA A 593 40.74 -42.13 -2.80
C ALA A 593 40.09 -43.02 -3.87
N ALA A 594 38.76 -42.95 -3.97
CA ALA A 594 37.95 -43.72 -4.92
C ALA A 594 37.47 -42.86 -6.10
N GLY A 595 37.28 -41.56 -5.89
CA GLY A 595 36.92 -40.64 -6.96
C GLY A 595 36.48 -39.26 -6.49
N LEU A 596 35.89 -38.51 -7.40
CA LEU A 596 35.30 -37.19 -7.22
C LEU A 596 33.81 -37.24 -7.59
N VAL A 597 33.00 -36.52 -6.84
CA VAL A 597 31.59 -36.25 -7.14
C VAL A 597 31.41 -34.74 -7.24
N ALA A 598 30.99 -34.27 -8.41
CA ALA A 598 30.78 -32.86 -8.69
C ALA A 598 29.28 -32.55 -8.80
N VAL A 599 28.86 -31.53 -8.06
CA VAL A 599 27.49 -31.01 -8.05
C VAL A 599 27.56 -29.51 -8.36
N ALA A 600 26.73 -29.03 -9.28
CA ALA A 600 26.69 -27.63 -9.68
C ALA A 600 25.31 -27.03 -9.40
N ASP A 601 25.27 -25.75 -9.03
CA ASP A 601 24.02 -24.99 -8.93
C ASP A 601 23.84 -24.22 -10.25
N PRO A 602 22.87 -24.59 -11.11
CA PRO A 602 22.77 -24.03 -12.45
C PRO A 602 22.43 -22.54 -12.42
N VAL A 603 23.11 -21.77 -13.26
CA VAL A 603 22.80 -20.35 -13.51
C VAL A 603 21.42 -20.26 -14.17
N LYS A 604 20.52 -19.44 -13.61
CA LYS A 604 19.17 -19.23 -14.20
C LYS A 604 19.30 -18.75 -15.65
N ALA A 605 18.45 -19.28 -16.53
CA ALA A 605 18.46 -18.91 -17.95
C ALA A 605 18.30 -17.39 -18.20
N THR A 606 17.60 -16.66 -17.31
CA THR A 606 17.40 -15.21 -17.40
C THR A 606 18.56 -14.36 -16.87
N THR A 607 19.50 -14.94 -16.10
CA THR A 607 20.57 -14.18 -15.44
C THR A 607 21.48 -13.41 -16.43
N PRO A 608 21.95 -13.98 -17.56
CA PRO A 608 22.80 -13.25 -18.49
C PRO A 608 22.11 -12.00 -19.07
N GLU A 609 20.87 -12.14 -19.55
CA GLU A 609 20.06 -11.04 -20.06
C GLU A 609 19.82 -9.97 -18.99
N ALA A 610 19.51 -10.40 -17.75
CA ALA A 610 19.30 -9.49 -16.63
C ALA A 610 20.54 -8.64 -16.33
N LEU A 611 21.74 -9.23 -16.34
CA LEU A 611 22.98 -8.50 -16.09
C LEU A 611 23.28 -7.47 -17.18
N ASP A 612 22.99 -7.79 -18.44
CA ASP A 612 23.12 -6.85 -19.55
C ASP A 612 22.09 -5.72 -19.50
N GLU A 613 20.83 -6.01 -19.14
CA GLU A 613 19.82 -4.97 -18.91
C GLU A 613 20.22 -4.05 -17.74
N LEU A 614 20.83 -4.58 -16.68
CA LEU A 614 21.30 -3.82 -15.53
C LEU A 614 22.49 -2.91 -15.89
N ARG A 615 23.45 -3.40 -16.67
CA ARG A 615 24.54 -2.58 -17.25
C ARG A 615 23.97 -1.46 -18.11
N ALA A 616 23.06 -1.77 -19.03
CA ALA A 616 22.41 -0.80 -19.92
C ALA A 616 21.60 0.27 -19.17
N ASN A 617 20.97 -0.09 -18.04
CA ASN A 617 20.24 0.86 -17.18
C ASN A 617 21.16 1.61 -16.18
N GLY A 618 22.49 1.52 -16.33
CA GLY A 618 23.46 2.35 -15.60
C GLY A 618 23.94 1.76 -14.27
N ILE A 619 23.91 0.43 -14.07
CA ILE A 619 24.72 -0.21 -13.03
C ILE A 619 26.12 -0.42 -13.61
N THR A 620 27.07 0.40 -13.15
CA THR A 620 28.43 0.45 -13.71
C THR A 620 29.37 -0.60 -13.15
N ARG A 621 29.07 -1.14 -11.96
CA ARG A 621 29.89 -2.13 -11.26
C ARG A 621 28.96 -3.21 -10.71
N ILE A 622 29.19 -4.46 -11.11
CA ILE A 622 28.49 -5.63 -10.56
C ILE A 622 29.55 -6.45 -9.84
N VAL A 623 29.26 -6.81 -8.59
CA VAL A 623 30.17 -7.53 -7.69
C VAL A 623 29.47 -8.81 -7.24
N MET A 624 30.08 -9.97 -7.46
CA MET A 624 29.57 -11.21 -6.89
C MET A 624 30.26 -11.49 -5.54
N ALA A 625 29.49 -11.80 -4.51
CA ALA A 625 30.01 -12.15 -3.18
C ALA A 625 29.34 -13.42 -2.66
N THR A 626 30.09 -14.51 -2.53
CA THR A 626 29.55 -15.84 -2.23
C THR A 626 30.39 -16.60 -1.20
N GLY A 627 29.78 -17.56 -0.50
CA GLY A 627 30.46 -18.48 0.40
C GLY A 627 31.20 -19.63 -0.33
N ASP A 628 30.95 -19.83 -1.63
CA ASP A 628 31.63 -20.83 -2.45
C ASP A 628 33.14 -20.56 -2.57
N GLY A 629 33.91 -21.63 -2.82
CA GLY A 629 35.35 -21.57 -3.07
C GLY A 629 35.73 -20.61 -4.19
N LEU A 630 36.89 -19.94 -4.05
CA LEU A 630 37.27 -18.84 -4.95
C LEU A 630 37.39 -19.23 -6.44
N THR A 631 37.80 -20.47 -6.76
CA THR A 631 37.83 -20.98 -8.15
C THR A 631 36.41 -21.06 -8.73
N THR A 632 35.49 -21.73 -8.03
CA THR A 632 34.08 -21.89 -8.42
C THR A 632 33.40 -20.54 -8.63
N ALA A 633 33.62 -19.60 -7.70
CA ALA A 633 33.13 -18.23 -7.82
C ALA A 633 33.68 -17.53 -9.08
N ARG A 634 34.99 -17.58 -9.33
CA ARG A 634 35.61 -16.97 -10.51
C ARG A 634 35.14 -17.58 -11.83
N ALA A 635 34.87 -18.89 -11.87
CA ALA A 635 34.30 -19.57 -13.02
C ALA A 635 32.92 -19.02 -13.39
N VAL A 636 32.01 -18.95 -12.41
CA VAL A 636 30.66 -18.38 -12.59
C VAL A 636 30.73 -16.90 -12.97
N GLY A 637 31.59 -16.12 -12.31
CA GLY A 637 31.79 -14.71 -12.63
C GLY A 637 32.25 -14.48 -14.07
N LYS A 638 33.25 -15.26 -14.53
CA LYS A 638 33.75 -15.21 -15.92
C LYS A 638 32.65 -15.58 -16.92
N ARG A 639 31.83 -16.59 -16.63
CA ARG A 639 30.69 -17.01 -17.47
C ARG A 639 29.60 -15.91 -17.59
N LEU A 640 29.48 -15.05 -16.59
CA LEU A 640 28.49 -13.98 -16.49
C LEU A 640 29.05 -12.57 -16.82
N GLY A 641 30.33 -12.46 -17.15
CA GLY A 641 31.01 -11.17 -17.37
C GLY A 641 31.06 -10.29 -16.12
N ILE A 642 31.16 -10.89 -14.93
CA ILE A 642 31.29 -10.17 -13.65
C ILE A 642 32.78 -10.04 -13.33
N ASP A 643 33.31 -8.83 -13.43
CA ASP A 643 34.75 -8.56 -13.28
C ASP A 643 35.25 -8.69 -11.82
N GLU A 644 34.39 -8.39 -10.84
CA GLU A 644 34.73 -8.41 -9.42
C GLU A 644 34.02 -9.54 -8.68
N VAL A 645 34.80 -10.49 -8.18
CA VAL A 645 34.29 -11.70 -7.52
C VAL A 645 35.02 -11.94 -6.21
N HIS A 646 34.24 -12.11 -5.13
CA HIS A 646 34.69 -12.49 -3.80
C HIS A 646 34.09 -13.86 -3.47
N GLY A 647 34.95 -14.87 -3.27
CA GLY A 647 34.58 -16.20 -2.78
C GLY A 647 34.95 -16.38 -1.30
N GLU A 648 34.49 -17.47 -0.70
CA GLU A 648 34.72 -17.84 0.72
C GLU A 648 34.24 -16.77 1.72
N VAL A 649 33.27 -15.94 1.31
CA VAL A 649 32.79 -14.76 2.03
C VAL A 649 31.78 -15.15 3.12
N LYS A 650 32.05 -14.81 4.38
CA LYS A 650 31.12 -15.05 5.49
C LYS A 650 30.06 -13.93 5.56
N PRO A 651 28.93 -14.10 6.27
CA PRO A 651 27.89 -13.07 6.43
C PRO A 651 28.42 -11.70 6.90
N LYS A 652 29.40 -11.70 7.80
CA LYS A 652 30.08 -10.48 8.26
C LYS A 652 30.86 -9.81 7.13
N ASP A 653 31.58 -10.60 6.33
CA ASP A 653 32.44 -10.10 5.27
C ASP A 653 31.61 -9.49 4.12
N LYS A 654 30.41 -10.03 3.83
CA LYS A 654 29.43 -9.38 2.94
C LYS A 654 29.01 -8.00 3.45
N ASN A 655 28.73 -7.87 4.74
CA ASN A 655 28.37 -6.61 5.38
C ASN A 655 29.52 -5.59 5.43
N ASP A 656 30.77 -6.06 5.57
CA ASP A 656 31.97 -5.23 5.54
C ASP A 656 32.37 -4.83 4.10
N LEU A 657 32.05 -5.66 3.09
CA LEU A 657 32.15 -5.30 1.66
C LEU A 657 31.18 -4.17 1.29
N VAL A 658 29.91 -4.24 1.75
CA VAL A 658 28.95 -3.12 1.62
C VAL A 658 29.53 -1.86 2.26
N ALA A 659 30.09 -1.96 3.48
CA ALA A 659 30.70 -0.84 4.19
C ALA A 659 31.83 -0.17 3.40
N LYS A 660 32.74 -0.99 2.84
CA LYS A 660 33.89 -0.54 2.06
C LYS A 660 33.45 0.23 0.83
N LEU A 661 32.53 -0.33 0.05
CA LEU A 661 32.02 0.32 -1.16
C LEU A 661 31.24 1.62 -0.84
N GLN A 662 30.50 1.65 0.27
CA GLN A 662 29.89 2.90 0.78
C GLN A 662 30.95 3.96 1.14
N ALA A 663 32.06 3.55 1.77
CA ALA A 663 33.19 4.45 2.09
C ALA A 663 33.96 4.93 0.85
N GLU A 664 33.97 4.16 -0.24
CA GLU A 664 34.42 4.59 -1.59
C GLU A 664 33.46 5.62 -2.24
N GLY A 665 32.38 6.02 -1.57
CA GLY A 665 31.38 6.98 -2.07
C GLY A 665 30.34 6.38 -3.01
N ARG A 666 30.26 5.05 -3.12
CA ARG A 666 29.36 4.32 -4.03
C ARG A 666 27.95 4.20 -3.45
N ILE A 667 26.94 4.33 -4.30
CA ILE A 667 25.55 4.00 -3.95
C ILE A 667 25.33 2.52 -4.23
N VAL A 668 25.62 1.71 -3.22
CA VAL A 668 25.52 0.24 -3.22
C VAL A 668 24.09 -0.25 -3.07
N ALA A 669 23.66 -1.13 -3.98
CA ALA A 669 22.57 -2.08 -3.74
C ALA A 669 23.13 -3.48 -3.45
N MET A 670 22.40 -4.30 -2.70
CA MET A 670 22.71 -5.70 -2.41
C MET A 670 21.52 -6.57 -2.81
N ALA A 671 21.72 -7.65 -3.55
CA ALA A 671 20.71 -8.64 -3.89
C ALA A 671 21.04 -10.02 -3.30
N GLY A 672 20.08 -10.64 -2.61
CA GLY A 672 20.23 -11.94 -1.96
C GLY A 672 18.91 -12.53 -1.46
N ASP A 673 18.94 -13.77 -0.98
CA ASP A 673 17.75 -14.55 -0.58
C ASP A 673 17.87 -15.18 0.82
N GLY A 674 19.10 -15.36 1.32
CA GLY A 674 19.39 -16.05 2.57
C GLY A 674 19.34 -15.17 3.84
N ILE A 675 19.16 -15.83 4.99
CA ILE A 675 19.34 -15.23 6.32
C ILE A 675 20.76 -14.64 6.46
N ASN A 676 21.73 -15.27 5.81
CA ASN A 676 23.13 -14.85 5.73
C ASN A 676 23.32 -13.46 5.09
N ASP A 677 22.39 -13.03 4.24
CA ASP A 677 22.45 -11.74 3.53
C ASP A 677 21.71 -10.62 4.25
N ALA A 678 20.80 -10.96 5.18
CA ALA A 678 19.98 -9.98 5.90
C ALA A 678 20.76 -8.79 6.50
N PRO A 679 21.95 -8.96 7.14
CA PRO A 679 22.75 -7.83 7.61
C PRO A 679 23.26 -6.93 6.48
N ALA A 680 23.71 -7.52 5.36
CA ALA A 680 24.21 -6.79 4.20
C ALA A 680 23.09 -6.09 3.43
N LEU A 681 21.92 -6.73 3.29
CA LEU A 681 20.69 -6.17 2.74
C LEU A 681 20.22 -4.95 3.53
N ALA A 682 20.21 -5.05 4.87
CA ALA A 682 19.81 -3.95 5.75
C ALA A 682 20.81 -2.77 5.74
N ARG A 683 22.11 -3.03 5.51
CA ARG A 683 23.15 -1.99 5.45
C ARG A 683 23.25 -1.30 4.09
N ALA A 684 22.92 -1.97 3.00
CA ALA A 684 22.97 -1.40 1.66
C ALA A 684 22.07 -0.16 1.54
N HIS A 685 22.33 0.72 0.57
CA HIS A 685 21.40 1.83 0.30
C HIS A 685 20.06 1.33 -0.23
N ILE A 686 20.09 0.17 -0.91
CA ILE A 686 18.93 -0.62 -1.33
C ILE A 686 19.29 -2.10 -1.15
N GLY A 687 18.74 -2.76 -0.13
CA GLY A 687 18.63 -4.21 -0.07
C GLY A 687 17.52 -4.70 -0.99
N ILE A 688 17.78 -5.78 -1.72
CA ILE A 688 16.90 -6.43 -2.68
C ILE A 688 16.76 -7.91 -2.28
N ALA A 689 15.59 -8.30 -1.79
CA ALA A 689 15.29 -9.68 -1.46
C ALA A 689 14.69 -10.44 -2.65
N MET A 690 15.09 -11.69 -2.83
CA MET A 690 14.37 -12.61 -3.70
C MET A 690 13.12 -13.14 -2.96
N GLY A 691 11.97 -13.18 -3.63
CA GLY A 691 10.70 -13.66 -3.05
C GLY A 691 10.64 -15.18 -2.82
N THR A 692 11.57 -15.92 -3.43
CA THR A 692 11.88 -17.32 -3.11
C THR A 692 12.71 -17.47 -1.82
N GLY A 693 13.27 -16.36 -1.33
CA GLY A 693 14.14 -16.31 -0.16
C GLY A 693 13.41 -16.36 1.16
N THR A 694 14.19 -16.27 2.23
CA THR A 694 13.70 -16.38 3.60
C THR A 694 12.89 -15.15 4.05
N ASP A 695 11.90 -15.35 4.93
CA ASP A 695 11.09 -14.25 5.49
C ASP A 695 11.97 -13.19 6.20
N VAL A 696 13.16 -13.57 6.69
CA VAL A 696 14.17 -12.68 7.29
C VAL A 696 14.84 -11.80 6.23
N ALA A 697 15.23 -12.35 5.07
CA ALA A 697 15.76 -11.58 3.95
C ALA A 697 14.70 -10.62 3.41
N MET A 698 13.48 -11.12 3.18
CA MET A 698 12.34 -10.31 2.75
C MET A 698 12.00 -9.19 3.73
N SER A 699 12.10 -9.38 5.04
CA SER A 699 11.85 -8.34 6.05
C SER A 699 13.02 -7.36 6.26
N SER A 700 14.22 -7.66 5.75
CA SER A 700 15.41 -6.81 5.87
C SER A 700 15.65 -5.90 4.65
N ALA A 701 15.21 -6.31 3.46
CA ALA A 701 15.37 -5.56 2.21
C ALA A 701 14.38 -4.38 2.06
N GLN A 702 14.67 -3.38 1.21
CA GLN A 702 13.70 -2.33 0.86
C GLN A 702 12.98 -2.58 -0.47
N LEU A 703 13.48 -3.54 -1.26
CA LEU A 703 12.86 -4.07 -2.47
C LEU A 703 12.72 -5.60 -2.35
N THR A 704 11.62 -6.16 -2.82
CA THR A 704 11.42 -7.63 -2.94
C THR A 704 10.98 -7.98 -4.36
N LEU A 705 11.57 -9.02 -4.96
CA LEU A 705 11.28 -9.50 -6.31
C LEU A 705 10.54 -10.84 -6.24
N VAL A 706 9.23 -10.87 -6.51
CA VAL A 706 8.35 -12.01 -6.20
C VAL A 706 8.87 -13.35 -6.75
N LYS A 707 9.28 -13.40 -8.03
CA LYS A 707 9.82 -14.62 -8.67
C LYS A 707 11.32 -14.86 -8.46
N GLY A 708 12.04 -13.97 -7.79
CA GLY A 708 13.50 -14.08 -7.68
C GLY A 708 14.21 -13.97 -9.04
N ASP A 709 13.73 -13.12 -9.93
CA ASP A 709 14.37 -12.82 -11.23
C ASP A 709 15.04 -11.45 -11.21
N LEU A 710 16.32 -11.40 -11.58
CA LEU A 710 17.15 -10.20 -11.60
C LEU A 710 16.68 -9.16 -12.64
N ARG A 711 15.93 -9.56 -13.69
CA ARG A 711 15.25 -8.62 -14.61
C ARG A 711 14.33 -7.64 -13.86
N GLY A 712 13.75 -8.09 -12.74
CA GLY A 712 12.96 -7.25 -11.83
C GLY A 712 13.72 -6.06 -11.25
N ILE A 713 15.05 -6.14 -11.07
CA ILE A 713 15.88 -5.00 -10.62
C ILE A 713 15.93 -3.91 -11.69
N ALA A 714 16.03 -4.29 -12.97
CA ALA A 714 16.07 -3.35 -14.08
C ALA A 714 14.70 -2.68 -14.28
N ALA A 715 13.60 -3.45 -14.19
CA ALA A 715 12.24 -2.92 -14.14
C ALA A 715 12.03 -1.94 -12.96
N ALA A 716 12.45 -2.32 -11.75
CA ALA A 716 12.42 -1.47 -10.56
C ALA A 716 13.18 -0.14 -10.76
N ARG A 717 14.35 -0.19 -11.40
CA ARG A 717 15.14 1.00 -11.72
C ARG A 717 14.45 1.88 -12.77
N ARG A 718 13.85 1.30 -13.81
CA ARG A 718 13.05 2.04 -14.81
C ARG A 718 11.88 2.77 -14.14
N VAL A 719 11.15 2.11 -13.23
CA VAL A 719 10.10 2.75 -12.41
C VAL A 719 10.66 3.87 -11.54
N SER A 720 11.76 3.63 -10.82
CA SER A 720 12.44 4.64 -9.98
C SER A 720 12.82 5.91 -10.77
N VAL A 721 13.50 5.75 -11.92
CA VAL A 721 13.91 6.87 -12.79
C VAL A 721 12.70 7.65 -13.31
N ALA A 722 11.67 6.94 -13.79
CA ALA A 722 10.44 7.57 -14.27
C ALA A 722 9.71 8.35 -13.17
N THR A 723 9.64 7.77 -11.97
CA THR A 723 8.94 8.33 -10.80
C THR A 723 9.63 9.59 -10.28
N VAL A 724 10.95 9.58 -10.08
CA VAL A 724 11.63 10.79 -9.58
C VAL A 724 11.69 11.89 -10.64
N ARG A 725 11.71 11.55 -11.94
CA ARG A 725 11.49 12.55 -13.01
C ARG A 725 10.11 13.19 -12.89
N ASN A 726 9.08 12.40 -12.59
CA ASN A 726 7.71 12.90 -12.40
C ASN A 726 7.57 13.77 -11.15
N MET A 727 8.13 13.35 -10.01
CA MET A 727 8.19 14.17 -8.78
C MET A 727 8.85 15.52 -9.04
N ARG A 728 10.02 15.55 -9.71
CA ARG A 728 10.71 16.79 -10.08
C ARG A 728 9.87 17.70 -10.97
N GLN A 729 9.13 17.15 -11.93
CA GLN A 729 8.19 17.93 -12.76
C GLN A 729 7.04 18.50 -11.93
N ASN A 730 6.45 17.71 -11.04
CA ASN A 730 5.34 18.12 -10.20
C ASN A 730 5.76 19.24 -9.23
N LEU A 731 6.93 19.13 -8.61
CA LEU A 731 7.53 20.19 -7.79
C LEU A 731 7.83 21.44 -8.62
N ALA A 732 8.40 21.29 -9.83
CA ALA A 732 8.67 22.42 -10.72
C ALA A 732 7.40 23.16 -11.12
N PHE A 733 6.30 22.46 -11.43
CA PHE A 733 5.00 23.09 -11.66
C PHE A 733 4.52 23.84 -10.41
N ALA A 734 4.49 23.18 -9.25
CA ALA A 734 4.03 23.77 -8.00
C ALA A 734 4.80 25.06 -7.61
N PHE A 735 6.13 25.08 -7.79
CA PHE A 735 6.93 26.27 -7.55
C PHE A 735 6.78 27.35 -8.63
N LEU A 736 6.62 26.99 -9.90
CA LEU A 736 6.54 27.96 -11.01
C LEU A 736 5.31 28.87 -10.88
N TYR A 737 4.13 28.31 -10.59
CA TYR A 737 2.91 29.11 -10.39
C TYR A 737 3.06 30.08 -9.21
N ASN A 738 3.59 29.59 -8.08
CA ASN A 738 3.71 30.39 -6.86
C ASN A 738 4.80 31.47 -6.98
N ALA A 739 5.94 31.16 -7.62
CA ALA A 739 7.06 32.09 -7.80
C ALA A 739 6.74 33.24 -8.75
N LEU A 740 5.90 33.01 -9.77
CA LEU A 740 5.40 34.07 -10.66
C LEU A 740 4.20 34.82 -10.04
N GLY A 741 3.33 34.09 -9.32
CA GLY A 741 2.10 34.63 -8.77
C GLY A 741 2.30 35.56 -7.57
N VAL A 742 3.21 35.24 -6.64
CA VAL A 742 3.43 36.06 -5.43
C VAL A 742 3.92 37.48 -5.75
N PRO A 743 4.94 37.71 -6.61
CA PRO A 743 5.37 39.07 -6.97
C PRO A 743 4.29 39.87 -7.72
N LEU A 744 3.49 39.21 -8.55
CA LEU A 744 2.39 39.84 -9.30
C LEU A 744 1.21 40.21 -8.36
N ALA A 745 0.91 39.38 -7.37
CA ALA A 745 -0.08 39.69 -6.32
C ALA A 745 0.39 40.77 -5.34
N ALA A 746 1.70 40.81 -5.02
CA ALA A 746 2.30 41.86 -4.22
C ALA A 746 2.33 43.23 -4.94
N GLY A 747 1.98 43.27 -6.23
CA GLY A 747 1.92 44.50 -7.03
C GLY A 747 3.28 44.96 -7.57
N LEU A 748 4.31 44.12 -7.61
CA LEU A 748 5.65 44.51 -8.09
C LEU A 748 5.65 45.02 -9.55
N LEU A 749 4.72 44.54 -10.37
CA LEU A 749 4.52 44.95 -11.77
C LEU A 749 3.50 46.09 -11.93
N TYR A 750 2.82 46.50 -10.87
CA TYR A 750 1.80 47.55 -10.91
C TYR A 750 2.34 48.91 -11.40
N PRO A 751 3.52 49.41 -10.94
CA PRO A 751 4.06 50.69 -11.40
C PRO A 751 4.36 50.77 -12.91
N PHE A 752 4.53 49.62 -13.57
CA PHE A 752 4.90 49.55 -14.99
C PHE A 752 3.74 49.15 -15.91
N THR A 753 2.74 48.44 -15.40
CA THR A 753 1.67 47.85 -16.21
C THR A 753 0.26 48.20 -15.76
N GLY A 754 0.09 48.76 -14.55
CA GLY A 754 -1.22 48.93 -13.90
C GLY A 754 -1.93 47.62 -13.53
N LEU A 755 -1.32 46.46 -13.77
CA LEU A 755 -1.92 45.15 -13.52
C LEU A 755 -1.63 44.65 -12.10
N LEU A 756 -2.67 44.07 -11.49
CA LEU A 756 -2.61 43.35 -10.21
C LEU A 756 -3.20 41.96 -10.42
N LEU A 757 -2.73 40.99 -9.63
CA LEU A 757 -3.39 39.69 -9.57
C LEU A 757 -4.71 39.82 -8.79
N SER A 758 -5.85 39.68 -9.45
CA SER A 758 -7.12 39.58 -8.71
C SER A 758 -7.17 38.26 -7.92
N PRO A 759 -7.81 38.23 -6.73
CA PRO A 759 -8.00 37.00 -5.95
C PRO A 759 -8.64 35.85 -6.74
N LEU A 760 -9.49 36.17 -7.73
CA LEU A 760 -10.08 35.19 -8.65
C LEU A 760 -9.03 34.54 -9.58
N VAL A 761 -8.19 35.34 -10.23
CA VAL A 761 -7.10 34.84 -11.09
C VAL A 761 -6.09 34.05 -10.26
N ALA A 762 -5.82 34.50 -9.02
CA ALA A 762 -5.00 33.78 -8.06
C ALA A 762 -5.55 32.36 -7.80
N ALA A 763 -6.82 32.25 -7.39
CA ALA A 763 -7.44 30.97 -7.07
C ALA A 763 -7.51 30.03 -8.30
N LEU A 764 -7.83 30.56 -9.49
CA LEU A 764 -7.83 29.80 -10.74
C LEU A 764 -6.44 29.26 -11.11
N ALA A 765 -5.38 30.06 -10.97
CA ALA A 765 -4.00 29.64 -11.23
C ALA A 765 -3.57 28.48 -10.31
N MET A 766 -4.03 28.48 -9.06
CA MET A 766 -3.75 27.39 -8.12
C MET A 766 -4.52 26.10 -8.41
N SER A 767 -5.78 26.21 -8.83
CA SER A 767 -6.54 25.06 -9.34
C SER A 767 -5.84 24.46 -10.57
N ALA A 768 -5.35 25.29 -11.49
CA ALA A 768 -4.59 24.85 -12.66
C ALA A 768 -3.24 24.18 -12.29
N SER A 769 -2.52 24.70 -11.30
CA SER A 769 -1.31 24.06 -10.74
C SER A 769 -1.61 22.65 -10.21
N SER A 770 -2.68 22.51 -9.42
CA SER A 770 -3.09 21.23 -8.83
C SER A 770 -3.51 20.23 -9.91
N VAL A 771 -4.29 20.65 -10.90
CA VAL A 771 -4.68 19.81 -12.06
C VAL A 771 -3.45 19.39 -12.87
N SER A 772 -2.46 20.27 -13.05
CA SER A 772 -1.22 19.96 -13.77
C SER A 772 -0.41 18.89 -13.06
N VAL A 773 -0.27 18.98 -11.72
CA VAL A 773 0.41 17.98 -10.89
C VAL A 773 -0.32 16.63 -10.89
N VAL A 774 -1.64 16.60 -10.67
CA VAL A 774 -2.45 15.37 -10.71
C VAL A 774 -2.36 14.71 -12.09
N THR A 775 -2.59 15.47 -13.16
CA THR A 775 -2.55 14.96 -14.53
C THR A 775 -1.18 14.43 -14.90
N ASN A 776 -0.10 15.11 -14.47
CA ASN A 776 1.25 14.64 -14.73
C ASN A 776 1.59 13.38 -13.93
N ALA A 777 1.17 13.26 -12.66
CA ALA A 777 1.34 12.05 -11.86
C ALA A 777 0.68 10.82 -12.51
N LEU A 778 -0.57 10.96 -12.98
CA LEU A 778 -1.33 9.90 -13.65
C LEU A 778 -0.68 9.40 -14.96
N ARG A 779 0.25 10.15 -15.58
CA ARG A 779 1.01 9.68 -16.76
C ARG A 779 1.95 8.51 -16.44
N LEU A 780 2.33 8.31 -15.18
CA LEU A 780 3.11 7.14 -14.77
C LEU A 780 2.34 5.83 -15.00
N ARG A 781 1.01 5.85 -14.93
CA ARG A 781 0.15 4.68 -15.18
C ARG A 781 0.16 4.21 -16.64
N ARG A 782 0.49 5.08 -17.59
CA ARG A 782 0.47 4.79 -19.05
C ARG A 782 1.86 4.49 -19.65
N ARG A 783 2.92 4.48 -18.86
CA ARG A 783 4.31 4.53 -19.34
C ARG A 783 5.19 3.34 -18.98
N ALA A 784 4.63 2.33 -18.31
CA ALA A 784 5.34 1.10 -17.96
C ALA A 784 4.55 -0.17 -18.37
N GLY A 785 3.59 -0.02 -19.29
CA GLY A 785 3.11 -1.10 -20.14
C GLY A 785 3.73 -0.95 -21.52
#